data_AF-A0A3M7HKG5-F1
#
_entry.id   AF-A0A3M7HKG5-F1
#
_cell.length_a   1.000
_cell.length_b   1.000
_cell.length_c   1.000
_cell.angle_alpha   90.00
_cell.angle_beta   90.00
_cell.angle_gamma   90.00
#
_symmetry.space_group_name_H-M   'P 1'
#
loop_
_entity.id
_entity.type
_entity.pdbx_description
1 polymer ?
#
loop_
_entity_poly.entity_id
_entity_poly.type
_entity_poly.pdbx_seq_one_letter_code
_entity_poly.pdbx_strand_id
1 'polypeptide(L)'
;MAATSSQGFFANFRSTAPIHPSSSFSSETNTTAPDHEMPSRKRSRGPDDVDGDDDSGTETERATSKLRRSTPKRSRVALARANGGDVVSDEEDDDGVGHADSGFVDGSPALSDMDDVDDEVDEDTAARVVLKSMKDFQENMASDCGIIEEVFCRNFMCHSKLRIKLGPLINFVIGHNGSGKSACLTALTMCLGGSARVSNRGSSLKDLIKEGEESATLAVKIKNQGDGAFKPEVYGRSITVERHFTKSGSSSFKLKSSEGAVVSTKKTELDDIRDFFAFQLDNPINVLTQDMARQFLSNSTPADKYKFFIRGTQLETLDQEYKCIEENYNNMLIRLDGRDEDIAVLENKMRQAQARKARSEQVGSLREKIQEMKNMHAWAQVEEQERALEACVQQVRDAEERVAEREEAYRAATGTHEGEDQAYEAAERSVEEAKRVVAPLKEELDKRRQELKDNKDELFKNQEQQRRMREDLRSHKLQVQERKKAVEVEQERINGAEGPVHVERLQKRDELKEAVVKAKGKQDEHAPRRQELKQRHDAAFREQEQAKEEREKQQEAFRNANAELQRLQRSEGRPYDGYRPNVEQLVRAVNNETRWRHKPVGPMGRHVRLQQPIWGPLIEKMFGQALDGFVVTCTEDQRLLTSIMQRVRCDVPVFTGDPSPINTSGNEPEEGVNTVLRIMNIDNDLVRNQLIIAYAIDQTCLFDNSREAIDYLYSNGKARNVKAGITWQRDSSGRGTRYDYSRSGAEKSSPMDRWSGAARMKTDRADQIRMQDEIVQRARQDLDSAEQEVRAKQNAVKVAGQAVNSHDRTANDLKTAYQKAEDAVEEITNEIESNRPQDGRLQELGRQLQEKREDVENLEQQYMDGSNERTSLNEIGRELKTVVDAAEREYNDAANRQERAEKHLERVKEDRHTALLGKNKAENAVEFAKKEVETFQRRRDEQQEYKDVFIGEAEKICQRIPVEQGYDLQAIDDRIERLETDLQRAQRQAGGTHEELVLACTEAANQYNEAHAQHEELKNYNKALLKSLQYRRQRWELFRKHIAVRARTMFTYLLSERNFRGEIGLDHDTKTLELAVEPDLTKTSSKGRAAPTLSGGEKSFSTICLLLSIWEAMGSPIRCLDEFDVFMDSVNRTTSMSLMIQAARRSVGRQFVLITPQAMNNVEMGDDVRVHRMSDPERGQGVLPFTQA
;
A
#
# COMPACT_ATOMS: atom_id res chain seq x y z
N MET A 1 -28.86 -20.40 -17.31
CA MET A 1 -28.74 -20.69 -18.76
C MET A 1 -27.41 -20.09 -19.21
N ALA A 2 -26.30 -20.77 -19.01
CA ALA A 2 -25.74 -21.91 -19.75
C ALA A 2 -24.74 -21.43 -20.82
N ALA A 3 -23.45 -21.56 -20.50
CA ALA A 3 -22.37 -21.79 -21.45
C ALA A 3 -21.17 -22.40 -20.71
N THR A 4 -20.79 -23.62 -21.11
CA THR A 4 -19.62 -24.37 -20.64
C THR A 4 -18.67 -24.58 -21.82
N SER A 5 -17.37 -24.44 -21.50
CA SER A 5 -16.20 -25.21 -21.98
C SER A 5 -15.82 -25.26 -23.47
N SER A 6 -14.57 -24.87 -23.75
CA SER A 6 -13.70 -25.54 -24.72
C SER A 6 -12.22 -25.47 -24.30
N GLN A 7 -11.63 -26.61 -23.98
CA GLN A 7 -10.18 -26.85 -23.88
C GLN A 7 -9.62 -27.34 -25.24
N GLY A 8 -8.32 -27.15 -25.43
CA GLY A 8 -7.60 -27.29 -26.70
C GLY A 8 -7.25 -28.70 -27.18
N PHE A 9 -6.67 -28.74 -28.38
CA PHE A 9 -6.09 -29.91 -29.04
C PHE A 9 -5.09 -29.41 -30.10
N PHE A 10 -3.78 -29.57 -29.90
CA PHE A 10 -2.78 -29.65 -30.97
C PHE A 10 -1.47 -30.24 -30.42
N ALA A 11 -1.16 -31.48 -30.80
CA ALA A 11 0.20 -32.00 -30.89
C ALA A 11 0.23 -33.27 -31.78
N ASN A 12 1.22 -33.27 -32.68
CA ASN A 12 1.86 -34.40 -33.38
C ASN A 12 1.19 -35.04 -34.59
N PHE A 13 1.80 -34.85 -35.76
CA PHE A 13 2.07 -35.92 -36.74
C PHE A 13 3.19 -35.53 -37.72
N ARG A 14 4.33 -36.22 -37.66
CA ARG A 14 5.22 -36.52 -38.82
C ARG A 14 6.30 -37.54 -38.41
N SER A 15 6.33 -38.70 -39.07
CA SER A 15 7.55 -39.48 -39.39
C SER A 15 7.19 -40.82 -40.06
N THR A 16 7.79 -41.08 -41.23
CA THR A 16 7.98 -42.43 -41.81
C THR A 16 9.48 -42.65 -42.08
N ALA A 17 9.97 -43.84 -41.73
CA ALA A 17 11.37 -44.29 -41.68
C ALA A 17 12.02 -44.54 -43.08
N PRO A 18 13.32 -44.95 -43.21
CA PRO A 18 13.69 -46.35 -42.93
C PRO A 18 15.18 -46.68 -42.51
N ILE A 19 15.36 -47.94 -42.07
CA ILE A 19 16.54 -48.86 -42.06
C ILE A 19 17.53 -48.88 -40.86
N HIS A 20 17.58 -50.07 -40.24
CA HIS A 20 18.41 -50.69 -39.17
C HIS A 20 19.95 -50.79 -39.39
N PRO A 21 20.78 -51.37 -38.47
CA PRO A 21 20.52 -51.92 -37.11
C PRO A 21 21.56 -51.52 -36.00
N SER A 22 21.19 -51.64 -34.72
CA SER A 22 21.71 -52.68 -33.79
C SER A 22 21.57 -52.34 -32.28
N SER A 23 21.24 -53.40 -31.53
CA SER A 23 21.45 -53.68 -30.10
C SER A 23 20.69 -52.91 -29.00
N SER A 24 19.75 -53.67 -28.41
CA SER A 24 19.65 -54.06 -26.98
C SER A 24 18.77 -53.27 -26.00
N PHE A 25 17.79 -54.04 -25.48
CA PHE A 25 17.15 -54.04 -24.15
C PHE A 25 15.92 -53.15 -23.84
N SER A 26 14.78 -53.59 -24.40
CA SER A 26 13.49 -53.98 -23.76
C SER A 26 13.29 -53.75 -22.24
N SER A 27 12.09 -53.52 -21.68
CA SER A 27 10.68 -53.27 -22.09
C SER A 27 9.86 -53.53 -20.79
N GLU A 28 9.06 -52.61 -20.27
CA GLU A 28 7.64 -52.36 -20.59
C GLU A 28 6.59 -53.40 -20.13
N THR A 29 5.58 -52.87 -19.42
CA THR A 29 4.11 -53.07 -19.62
C THR A 29 3.42 -54.32 -19.03
N ASN A 30 2.09 -54.41 -18.78
CA ASN A 30 0.91 -53.61 -19.15
C ASN A 30 -0.38 -54.06 -18.38
N THR A 31 -1.41 -53.19 -18.35
CA THR A 31 -2.90 -53.39 -18.44
C THR A 31 -3.66 -54.38 -17.52
N THR A 32 -4.89 -54.11 -17.04
CA THR A 32 -6.19 -54.14 -17.80
C THR A 32 -7.40 -53.78 -16.87
N ALA A 33 -8.54 -53.33 -17.44
CA ALA A 33 -9.89 -53.16 -16.83
C ALA A 33 -10.86 -54.32 -17.23
N PRO A 34 -12.13 -54.46 -16.74
CA PRO A 34 -13.33 -53.70 -17.20
C PRO A 34 -14.62 -53.56 -16.28
N ASP A 35 -15.56 -52.69 -16.70
CA ASP A 35 -17.06 -52.62 -16.68
C ASP A 35 -18.04 -52.94 -15.50
N HIS A 36 -19.00 -52.01 -15.18
CA HIS A 36 -20.48 -52.04 -15.45
C HIS A 36 -21.34 -51.03 -14.62
N GLU A 37 -22.61 -50.83 -15.02
CA GLU A 37 -23.54 -49.68 -14.89
C GLU A 37 -24.53 -49.61 -13.66
N MET A 38 -24.92 -48.37 -13.24
CA MET A 38 -26.23 -47.74 -12.82
C MET A 38 -27.38 -48.53 -12.08
N PRO A 39 -28.48 -47.90 -11.53
CA PRO A 39 -28.66 -46.82 -10.52
C PRO A 39 -29.84 -47.03 -9.47
N SER A 40 -30.01 -46.07 -8.54
CA SER A 40 -31.28 -45.52 -7.95
C SER A 40 -31.93 -46.02 -6.61
N ARG A 41 -32.58 -45.05 -5.90
CA ARG A 41 -33.62 -45.06 -4.81
C ARG A 41 -33.13 -44.59 -3.40
N LYS A 42 -33.82 -43.80 -2.54
CA LYS A 42 -35.23 -43.32 -2.37
C LYS A 42 -35.35 -42.29 -1.18
N ARG A 43 -36.31 -41.33 -1.26
CA ARG A 43 -37.20 -40.67 -0.22
C ARG A 43 -36.58 -39.90 0.99
N SER A 44 -36.83 -38.60 1.28
CA SER A 44 -38.03 -37.82 1.77
C SER A 44 -38.59 -38.30 3.13
N ARG A 45 -38.86 -37.54 4.23
CA ARG A 45 -39.34 -36.15 4.52
C ARG A 45 -39.25 -35.84 6.06
N GLY A 46 -39.26 -34.56 6.47
CA GLY A 46 -39.05 -33.99 7.85
C GLY A 46 -40.22 -34.02 8.87
N PRO A 47 -40.17 -33.25 9.98
CA PRO A 47 -40.77 -31.89 10.00
C PRO A 47 -40.13 -30.81 10.95
N ASP A 48 -40.36 -29.54 10.57
CA ASP A 48 -40.59 -28.26 11.31
C ASP A 48 -39.79 -27.77 12.54
N ASP A 49 -39.46 -26.46 12.43
CA ASP A 49 -39.37 -25.37 13.42
C ASP A 49 -38.05 -24.94 14.14
N VAL A 50 -37.53 -23.80 13.62
CA VAL A 50 -37.18 -22.53 14.30
C VAL A 50 -35.80 -22.31 14.96
N ASP A 51 -35.09 -21.33 14.36
CA ASP A 51 -34.13 -20.33 14.86
C ASP A 51 -32.93 -20.67 15.76
N GLY A 52 -31.78 -20.07 15.38
CA GLY A 52 -30.92 -19.37 16.32
C GLY A 52 -29.67 -20.10 16.81
N ASP A 53 -28.52 -19.54 16.41
CA ASP A 53 -27.26 -19.42 17.14
C ASP A 53 -26.62 -20.61 17.93
N ASP A 54 -25.31 -20.67 17.72
CA ASP A 54 -24.25 -20.81 18.74
C ASP A 54 -23.56 -22.17 19.04
N ASP A 55 -22.23 -22.00 19.16
CA ASP A 55 -21.28 -22.66 20.07
C ASP A 55 -20.43 -23.87 19.61
N SER A 56 -19.12 -23.64 19.43
CA SER A 56 -18.09 -23.94 20.45
C SER A 56 -16.69 -24.11 19.84
N GLY A 57 -15.83 -23.11 20.10
CA GLY A 57 -14.39 -23.13 19.81
C GLY A 57 -13.62 -22.62 21.02
N THR A 58 -12.79 -23.48 21.61
CA THR A 58 -12.04 -23.25 22.85
C THR A 58 -10.88 -22.24 22.72
N GLU A 59 -10.74 -21.45 23.78
CA GLU A 59 -10.01 -20.19 23.93
C GLU A 59 -8.49 -20.32 24.10
N THR A 60 -7.74 -19.40 23.48
CA THR A 60 -6.39 -19.00 23.91
C THR A 60 -6.28 -17.49 23.97
N GLU A 61 -6.02 -16.97 25.18
CA GLU A 61 -6.02 -15.56 25.53
C GLU A 61 -4.86 -14.77 24.90
N ARG A 62 -5.19 -13.66 24.23
CA ARG A 62 -4.26 -12.56 23.92
C ARG A 62 -4.86 -11.26 24.43
N ALA A 63 -4.17 -10.63 25.38
CA ALA A 63 -4.56 -9.38 26.02
C ALA A 63 -4.55 -8.21 25.02
N THR A 64 -5.71 -7.58 24.83
CA THR A 64 -5.88 -6.29 24.13
C THR A 64 -6.68 -5.34 25.01
N SER A 65 -6.14 -4.16 25.28
CA SER A 65 -6.72 -3.14 26.15
C SER A 65 -7.82 -2.37 25.43
N LYS A 66 -9.08 -2.62 25.82
CA LYS A 66 -10.27 -1.90 25.31
C LYS A 66 -10.38 -0.52 25.95
N LEU A 67 -9.97 0.54 25.24
CA LEU A 67 -10.36 1.92 25.56
C LEU A 67 -11.79 2.17 25.03
N ARG A 68 -12.73 2.45 25.93
CA ARG A 68 -14.11 2.83 25.61
C ARG A 68 -14.13 4.19 24.89
N ARG A 69 -14.58 4.20 23.62
CA ARG A 69 -14.92 5.42 22.88
C ARG A 69 -16.12 6.11 23.52
N SER A 70 -15.91 7.25 24.16
CA SER A 70 -16.98 8.21 24.45
C SER A 70 -17.34 8.96 23.17
N THR A 71 -18.63 9.01 22.85
CA THR A 71 -19.16 9.79 21.72
C THR A 71 -19.25 11.26 22.16
N PRO A 72 -18.60 12.23 21.47
CA PRO A 72 -18.80 13.64 21.79
C PRO A 72 -20.16 14.12 21.27
N LYS A 73 -20.86 14.91 22.10
CA LYS A 73 -22.16 15.53 21.82
C LYS A 73 -22.10 16.37 20.53
N ARG A 74 -23.07 16.19 19.63
CA ARG A 74 -23.23 16.98 18.40
C ARG A 74 -23.70 18.42 18.73
N SER A 75 -23.09 19.40 18.07
CA SER A 75 -23.46 20.82 18.11
C SER A 75 -24.85 21.08 17.49
N ARG A 76 -25.59 22.08 18.03
CA ARG A 76 -26.98 22.46 17.69
C ARG A 76 -27.27 22.74 16.21
N VAL A 77 -26.27 22.90 15.35
CA VAL A 77 -26.44 23.15 13.91
C VAL A 77 -26.65 21.85 13.10
N ALA A 78 -26.23 20.69 13.63
CA ALA A 78 -26.26 19.42 12.90
C ALA A 78 -27.65 18.73 12.86
N LEU A 79 -28.63 19.19 13.65
CA LEU A 79 -29.96 18.56 13.72
C LEU A 79 -30.90 18.97 12.57
N ALA A 80 -30.64 20.10 11.90
CA ALA A 80 -31.46 20.56 10.78
C ALA A 80 -31.30 19.71 9.51
N ARG A 81 -30.15 19.02 9.35
CA ARG A 81 -29.84 18.18 8.17
C ARG A 81 -30.58 16.83 8.17
N ALA A 82 -31.14 16.42 9.31
CA ALA A 82 -31.80 15.11 9.46
C ALA A 82 -33.26 15.08 8.95
N ASN A 83 -33.81 16.23 8.53
CA ASN A 83 -35.22 16.36 8.10
C ASN A 83 -35.41 16.62 6.58
N GLY A 84 -34.43 16.25 5.73
CA GLY A 84 -34.69 16.07 4.29
C GLY A 84 -34.88 17.34 3.46
N GLY A 85 -34.05 18.36 3.63
CA GLY A 85 -33.92 19.47 2.69
C GLY A 85 -32.83 19.21 1.65
N ASP A 86 -33.21 19.22 0.37
CA ASP A 86 -32.34 19.01 -0.80
C ASP A 86 -31.45 20.25 -1.07
N VAL A 87 -30.21 20.05 -1.52
CA VAL A 87 -29.30 21.14 -1.90
C VAL A 87 -28.81 20.91 -3.33
N VAL A 88 -29.34 21.73 -4.24
CA VAL A 88 -28.83 21.93 -5.60
C VAL A 88 -27.71 22.97 -5.54
N SER A 89 -26.65 22.77 -6.33
CA SER A 89 -25.53 23.71 -6.49
C SER A 89 -25.95 24.97 -7.22
N ASP A 90 -25.37 26.12 -6.86
CA ASP A 90 -24.48 26.89 -7.75
C ASP A 90 -23.92 28.13 -7.07
N GLU A 91 -22.90 28.66 -7.76
CA GLU A 91 -21.89 29.65 -7.41
C GLU A 91 -22.40 31.10 -7.22
N GLU A 92 -21.55 31.91 -6.56
CA GLU A 92 -21.38 33.38 -6.64
C GLU A 92 -22.63 34.30 -6.60
N ASP A 93 -22.79 35.07 -5.52
CA ASP A 93 -22.61 36.53 -5.52
C ASP A 93 -23.00 37.18 -4.17
N ASP A 94 -22.37 38.33 -3.94
CA ASP A 94 -22.50 39.29 -2.84
C ASP A 94 -23.91 39.94 -2.74
N ASP A 95 -24.13 40.65 -1.63
CA ASP A 95 -25.27 41.53 -1.27
C ASP A 95 -26.46 40.98 -0.44
N GLY A 96 -26.57 41.52 0.78
CA GLY A 96 -27.78 42.22 1.24
C GLY A 96 -28.97 41.46 1.83
N VAL A 97 -29.04 41.53 3.18
CA VAL A 97 -30.27 41.67 4.02
C VAL A 97 -31.08 40.41 4.39
N GLY A 98 -31.28 40.24 5.72
CA GLY A 98 -32.55 39.74 6.29
C GLY A 98 -32.43 38.58 7.27
N HIS A 99 -31.95 38.80 8.49
CA HIS A 99 -32.04 37.81 9.56
C HIS A 99 -33.50 37.63 10.02
N ALA A 100 -34.05 36.44 9.80
CA ALA A 100 -35.32 36.01 10.37
C ALA A 100 -35.13 35.58 11.84
N ASP A 101 -35.74 36.37 12.71
CA ASP A 101 -35.78 36.24 14.17
C ASP A 101 -36.56 34.98 14.59
N SER A 102 -35.90 34.06 15.30
CA SER A 102 -36.55 32.92 15.94
C SER A 102 -37.02 33.35 17.33
N GLY A 103 -38.31 33.70 17.42
CA GLY A 103 -38.97 34.23 18.61
C GLY A 103 -38.75 33.37 19.86
N PHE A 104 -37.92 33.90 20.76
CA PHE A 104 -38.02 33.66 22.19
C PHE A 104 -37.90 35.03 22.85
N VAL A 105 -39.02 35.58 23.31
CA VAL A 105 -39.05 36.87 24.01
C VAL A 105 -38.50 36.65 25.41
N ASP A 106 -37.18 36.70 25.54
CA ASP A 106 -36.53 36.99 26.82
C ASP A 106 -36.78 38.48 27.11
N GLY A 107 -37.41 38.78 28.26
CA GLY A 107 -37.62 40.15 28.74
C GLY A 107 -36.33 40.87 29.16
N SER A 108 -35.16 40.28 28.89
CA SER A 108 -33.87 40.94 28.98
C SER A 108 -33.65 41.84 27.76
N PRO A 109 -33.14 43.09 27.89
CA PRO A 109 -32.84 43.93 26.75
C PRO A 109 -31.96 43.17 25.76
N ALA A 110 -32.37 43.16 24.49
CA ALA A 110 -31.70 42.47 23.41
C ALA A 110 -30.21 42.85 23.37
N LEU A 111 -29.35 41.85 23.53
CA LEU A 111 -27.91 41.96 23.29
C LEU A 111 -27.57 42.00 21.78
N SER A 112 -28.58 42.06 20.90
CA SER A 112 -28.42 42.05 19.44
C SER A 112 -27.90 43.37 18.86
N ASP A 113 -28.00 44.49 19.58
CA ASP A 113 -27.56 45.80 19.09
C ASP A 113 -26.07 46.10 19.39
N MET A 114 -25.32 45.11 19.87
CA MET A 114 -23.91 45.26 20.27
C MET A 114 -22.94 44.45 19.39
N ASP A 115 -23.39 43.91 18.26
CA ASP A 115 -22.52 43.17 17.34
C ASP A 115 -21.62 44.10 16.49
N ASP A 116 -21.87 45.42 16.50
CA ASP A 116 -21.10 46.45 15.76
C ASP A 116 -20.31 47.43 16.66
N VAL A 117 -20.13 47.13 17.95
CA VAL A 117 -19.35 48.02 18.84
C VAL A 117 -17.93 47.49 19.01
N ASP A 118 -16.97 48.30 18.53
CA ASP A 118 -15.52 48.13 18.66
C ASP A 118 -15.07 47.50 20.00
N ASP A 119 -13.95 46.76 19.95
CA ASP A 119 -13.30 45.95 21.00
C ASP A 119 -13.02 46.65 22.36
N GLU A 120 -13.42 47.90 22.55
CA GLU A 120 -13.39 48.63 23.82
C GLU A 120 -14.80 48.86 24.36
N VAL A 121 -15.39 47.82 24.96
CA VAL A 121 -16.54 48.02 25.87
C VAL A 121 -16.05 48.84 27.07
N ASP A 122 -16.31 50.14 27.03
CA ASP A 122 -16.16 51.08 28.13
C ASP A 122 -17.02 50.58 29.31
N GLU A 123 -16.37 50.23 30.42
CA GLU A 123 -17.04 49.67 31.61
C GLU A 123 -18.17 50.59 32.10
N ASP A 124 -18.02 51.90 31.90
CA ASP A 124 -19.02 52.91 32.24
C ASP A 124 -20.28 52.80 31.37
N THR A 125 -20.14 52.45 30.10
CA THR A 125 -21.26 52.29 29.17
C THR A 125 -22.05 51.02 29.50
N ALA A 126 -21.36 49.91 29.75
CA ALA A 126 -21.98 48.67 30.22
C ALA A 126 -22.69 48.86 31.57
N ALA A 127 -22.06 49.57 32.52
CA ALA A 127 -22.67 49.91 33.81
C ALA A 127 -23.94 50.78 33.65
N ARG A 128 -23.94 51.76 32.73
CA ARG A 128 -25.13 52.59 32.43
C ARG A 128 -26.28 51.78 31.84
N VAL A 129 -26.01 50.84 30.94
CA VAL A 129 -27.03 49.94 30.36
C VAL A 129 -27.66 49.07 31.45
N VAL A 130 -26.84 48.47 32.30
CA VAL A 130 -27.31 47.67 33.44
C VAL A 130 -28.18 48.53 34.38
N LEU A 131 -27.73 49.73 34.75
CA LEU A 131 -28.51 50.66 35.58
C LEU A 131 -29.81 51.12 34.93
N LYS A 132 -29.86 51.27 33.60
CA LYS A 132 -31.08 51.64 32.86
C LYS A 132 -32.10 50.49 32.91
N SER A 133 -31.67 49.26 32.64
CA SER A 133 -32.53 48.07 32.75
C SER A 133 -33.07 47.86 34.18
N MET A 134 -32.32 48.28 35.19
CA MET A 134 -32.73 48.20 36.60
C MET A 134 -33.77 49.27 37.01
N LYS A 135 -33.86 50.38 36.27
CA LYS A 135 -34.88 51.42 36.51
C LYS A 135 -36.22 51.07 35.85
N ASP A 136 -36.20 50.25 34.81
CA ASP A 136 -37.40 49.75 34.14
C ASP A 136 -38.01 48.61 34.99
N PHE A 137 -38.88 48.99 35.92
CA PHE A 137 -39.47 48.08 36.91
C PHE A 137 -40.43 47.09 36.20
N GLN A 138 -39.98 45.85 35.99
CA GLN A 138 -40.85 44.75 35.53
C GLN A 138 -41.15 43.81 36.70
N GLU A 139 -42.44 43.57 36.97
CA GLU A 139 -42.87 42.58 37.95
C GLU A 139 -42.63 41.16 37.43
N ASN A 140 -42.20 40.27 38.32
CA ASN A 140 -41.94 38.88 37.97
C ASN A 140 -43.25 38.17 37.58
N MET A 141 -43.36 37.83 36.29
CA MET A 141 -44.48 37.07 35.73
C MET A 141 -44.14 35.58 35.64
N ALA A 142 -45.13 34.73 35.93
CA ALA A 142 -44.99 33.29 35.85
C ALA A 142 -44.71 32.82 34.42
N SER A 143 -43.57 32.15 34.21
CA SER A 143 -43.24 31.50 32.94
C SER A 143 -44.22 30.37 32.57
N ASP A 144 -44.39 30.12 31.27
CA ASP A 144 -45.21 29.02 30.76
C ASP A 144 -44.49 27.68 30.66
N CYS A 145 -43.16 27.68 30.77
CA CYS A 145 -42.33 26.49 30.73
C CYS A 145 -41.21 26.53 31.78
N GLY A 146 -40.68 25.36 32.15
CA GLY A 146 -39.51 25.27 33.04
C GLY A 146 -39.78 25.55 34.52
N ILE A 147 -41.04 25.54 34.94
CA ILE A 147 -41.47 25.72 36.34
C ILE A 147 -41.73 24.36 36.99
N ILE A 148 -41.33 24.18 38.25
CA ILE A 148 -41.68 22.99 39.03
C ILE A 148 -43.09 23.14 39.61
N GLU A 149 -44.02 22.27 39.21
CA GLU A 149 -45.40 22.28 39.71
C GLU A 149 -45.55 21.46 41.00
N GLU A 150 -44.87 20.31 41.09
CA GLU A 150 -45.03 19.38 42.22
C GLU A 150 -43.74 18.60 42.47
N VAL A 151 -43.41 18.42 43.76
CA VAL A 151 -42.40 17.48 44.25
C VAL A 151 -43.09 16.42 45.10
N PHE A 152 -42.87 15.16 44.75
CA PHE A 152 -43.45 13.99 45.40
C PHE A 152 -42.37 13.01 45.83
N CYS A 153 -42.46 12.52 47.06
CA CYS A 153 -41.54 11.54 47.63
C CYS A 153 -42.32 10.42 48.32
N ARG A 154 -41.83 9.19 48.21
CA ARG A 154 -42.32 8.01 48.95
C ARG A 154 -41.13 7.26 49.54
N ASN A 155 -41.23 6.90 50.83
CA ASN A 155 -40.22 6.16 51.58
C ASN A 155 -38.82 6.80 51.52
N PHE A 156 -38.77 8.13 51.65
CA PHE A 156 -37.56 8.93 51.44
C PHE A 156 -37.19 9.70 52.71
N MET A 157 -35.96 9.52 53.19
CA MET A 157 -35.46 10.06 54.46
C MET A 157 -36.44 9.77 55.62
N CYS A 158 -36.92 10.79 56.33
CA CYS A 158 -37.87 10.65 57.43
C CYS A 158 -39.35 10.58 56.98
N HIS A 159 -39.64 10.62 55.67
CA HIS A 159 -41.00 10.72 55.12
C HIS A 159 -41.46 9.43 54.45
N SER A 160 -42.57 8.86 54.94
CA SER A 160 -43.26 7.76 54.24
C SER A 160 -43.89 8.22 52.93
N LYS A 161 -44.48 9.41 52.93
CA LYS A 161 -45.04 10.06 51.74
C LYS A 161 -45.05 11.57 51.95
N LEU A 162 -44.47 12.31 51.02
CA LEU A 162 -44.44 13.78 51.02
C LEU A 162 -44.90 14.28 49.65
N ARG A 163 -45.84 15.23 49.61
CA ARG A 163 -46.28 15.89 48.38
C ARG A 163 -46.35 17.38 48.60
N ILE A 164 -45.60 18.15 47.82
CA ILE A 164 -45.57 19.61 47.88
C ILE A 164 -45.89 20.14 46.49
N LYS A 165 -47.02 20.84 46.35
CA LYS A 165 -47.41 21.53 45.12
C LYS A 165 -46.87 22.95 45.17
N LEU A 166 -45.86 23.24 44.38
CA LEU A 166 -45.24 24.57 44.35
C LEU A 166 -46.11 25.52 43.49
N GLY A 167 -46.09 26.80 43.84
CA GLY A 167 -46.56 27.91 43.02
C GLY A 167 -45.49 28.36 42.02
N PRO A 168 -45.88 29.12 40.98
CA PRO A 168 -44.98 29.43 39.86
C PRO A 168 -43.88 30.45 40.18
N LEU A 169 -44.03 31.25 41.23
CA LEU A 169 -43.10 32.31 41.62
C LEU A 169 -42.38 31.98 42.93
N ILE A 170 -42.83 32.50 44.08
CA ILE A 170 -42.12 32.39 45.35
C ILE A 170 -42.75 31.30 46.22
N ASN A 171 -41.95 30.36 46.72
CA ASN A 171 -42.39 29.25 47.56
C ASN A 171 -41.60 29.22 48.86
N PHE A 172 -42.28 29.26 50.00
CA PHE A 172 -41.68 29.05 51.32
C PHE A 172 -42.04 27.66 51.85
N VAL A 173 -41.04 26.88 52.25
CA VAL A 173 -41.25 25.62 53.00
C VAL A 173 -40.79 25.85 54.43
N ILE A 174 -41.74 25.89 55.37
CA ILE A 174 -41.49 26.25 56.77
C ILE A 174 -41.75 25.07 57.72
N GLY A 175 -41.00 24.95 58.82
CA GLY A 175 -41.24 23.94 59.84
C GLY A 175 -40.12 23.85 60.88
N HIS A 176 -40.43 23.39 62.10
CA HIS A 176 -39.42 23.27 63.15
C HIS A 176 -38.25 22.36 62.75
N ASN A 177 -37.10 22.55 63.38
CA ASN A 177 -35.93 21.70 63.15
C ASN A 177 -36.26 20.24 63.45
N GLY A 178 -35.95 19.34 62.50
CA GLY A 178 -36.32 17.92 62.56
C GLY A 178 -37.60 17.54 61.79
N SER A 179 -38.37 18.49 61.26
CA SER A 179 -39.57 18.23 60.43
C SER A 179 -39.28 17.63 59.04
N GLY A 180 -38.01 17.46 58.67
CA GLY A 180 -37.61 16.93 57.37
C GLY A 180 -37.84 17.89 56.20
N LYS A 181 -37.87 19.21 56.43
CA LYS A 181 -38.07 20.25 55.41
C LYS A 181 -37.08 20.19 54.23
N SER A 182 -35.80 19.93 54.49
CA SER A 182 -34.75 19.77 53.46
C SER A 182 -34.95 18.54 52.55
N ALA A 183 -35.87 17.63 52.89
CA ALA A 183 -36.19 16.47 52.04
C ALA A 183 -36.81 16.92 50.71
N CYS A 184 -37.56 18.03 50.66
CA CYS A 184 -38.12 18.57 49.43
C CYS A 184 -37.03 18.94 48.42
N LEU A 185 -36.03 19.71 48.88
CA LEU A 185 -34.92 20.14 48.04
C LEU A 185 -34.05 18.96 47.61
N THR A 186 -33.75 18.06 48.54
CA THR A 186 -32.96 16.87 48.23
C THR A 186 -33.67 15.97 47.22
N ALA A 187 -34.99 15.81 47.36
CA ALA A 187 -35.80 15.05 46.41
C ALA A 187 -35.83 15.69 45.01
N LEU A 188 -35.98 17.02 44.93
CA LEU A 188 -35.93 17.76 43.67
C LEU A 188 -34.59 17.52 42.95
N THR A 189 -33.47 17.74 43.65
CA THR A 189 -32.12 17.57 43.11
C THR A 189 -31.86 16.11 42.70
N MET A 190 -32.27 15.13 43.52
CA MET A 190 -32.07 13.72 43.21
C MET A 190 -32.95 13.25 42.06
N CYS A 191 -34.20 13.70 41.98
CA CYS A 191 -35.12 13.26 40.93
C CYS A 191 -34.69 13.77 39.55
N LEU A 192 -34.12 14.97 39.48
CA LEU A 192 -33.66 15.59 38.24
C LEU A 192 -32.17 15.30 37.92
N GLY A 193 -31.64 14.20 38.47
CA GLY A 193 -30.35 13.62 38.04
C GLY A 193 -29.12 14.06 38.84
N GLY A 194 -29.27 14.88 39.88
CA GLY A 194 -28.18 15.28 40.76
C GLY A 194 -27.57 14.14 41.57
N SER A 195 -26.34 14.34 42.05
CA SER A 195 -25.59 13.36 42.83
C SER A 195 -25.89 13.41 44.33
N ALA A 196 -26.06 12.25 44.98
CA ALA A 196 -26.36 12.15 46.41
C ALA A 196 -25.30 12.84 47.29
N ARG A 197 -24.02 12.83 46.86
CA ARG A 197 -22.92 13.51 47.56
C ARG A 197 -23.10 15.03 47.65
N VAL A 198 -23.74 15.64 46.66
CA VAL A 198 -23.98 17.10 46.62
C VAL A 198 -24.96 17.53 47.70
N SER A 199 -25.83 16.62 48.15
CA SER A 199 -26.80 16.91 49.21
C SER A 199 -26.20 16.92 50.62
N ASN A 200 -24.97 16.45 50.84
CA ASN A 200 -24.34 16.24 52.15
C ASN A 200 -25.14 15.34 53.14
N ARG A 201 -26.28 14.77 52.74
CA ARG A 201 -27.17 13.96 53.59
C ARG A 201 -26.95 12.45 53.44
N GLY A 202 -26.14 12.00 52.48
CA GLY A 202 -25.84 10.59 52.24
C GLY A 202 -24.70 10.38 51.25
N SER A 203 -23.95 9.29 51.40
CA SER A 203 -22.83 8.95 50.50
C SER A 203 -23.31 8.33 49.19
N SER A 204 -24.51 7.73 49.22
CA SER A 204 -25.15 7.01 48.14
C SER A 204 -26.68 7.07 48.27
N LEU A 205 -27.41 6.76 47.20
CA LEU A 205 -28.89 6.86 47.18
C LEU A 205 -29.57 5.94 48.20
N LYS A 206 -28.97 4.78 48.50
CA LYS A 206 -29.49 3.84 49.51
C LYS A 206 -29.57 4.46 50.91
N ASP A 207 -28.69 5.40 51.22
CA ASP A 207 -28.64 6.10 52.52
C ASP A 207 -29.81 7.09 52.67
N LEU A 208 -30.50 7.42 51.56
CA LEU A 208 -31.65 8.33 51.52
C LEU A 208 -32.99 7.58 51.56
N ILE A 209 -32.97 6.25 51.56
CA ILE A 209 -34.17 5.44 51.73
C ILE A 209 -34.57 5.47 53.20
N LYS A 210 -35.86 5.65 53.47
CA LYS A 210 -36.39 5.63 54.84
C LYS A 210 -36.01 4.33 55.56
N GLU A 211 -35.57 4.45 56.81
CA GLU A 211 -35.23 3.29 57.63
C GLU A 211 -36.43 2.31 57.72
N GLY A 212 -36.14 1.03 57.55
CA GLY A 212 -37.15 -0.05 57.50
C GLY A 212 -37.78 -0.31 56.12
N GLU A 213 -37.52 0.50 55.10
CA GLU A 213 -38.09 0.33 53.74
C GLU A 213 -37.07 -0.22 52.75
N GLU A 214 -37.50 -0.95 51.72
CA GLU A 214 -36.60 -1.57 50.72
C GLU A 214 -36.34 -0.69 49.49
N SER A 215 -37.20 0.29 49.23
CA SER A 215 -37.10 1.19 48.08
C SER A 215 -37.72 2.56 48.37
N ALA A 216 -37.28 3.56 47.61
CA ALA A 216 -37.81 4.91 47.62
C ALA A 216 -38.19 5.34 46.20
N THR A 217 -39.19 6.20 46.08
CA THR A 217 -39.63 6.76 44.79
C THR A 217 -39.78 8.27 44.91
N LEU A 218 -39.19 8.98 43.95
CA LEU A 218 -39.28 10.43 43.81
C LEU A 218 -40.01 10.73 42.50
N ALA A 219 -40.83 11.78 42.47
CA ALA A 219 -41.38 12.31 41.24
C ALA A 219 -41.42 13.83 41.28
N VAL A 220 -41.04 14.46 40.18
CA VAL A 220 -41.06 15.91 39.98
C VAL A 220 -41.86 16.22 38.73
N LYS A 221 -42.85 17.09 38.85
CA LYS A 221 -43.68 17.54 37.74
C LYS A 221 -43.23 18.93 37.28
N ILE A 222 -42.93 19.06 35.99
CA ILE A 222 -42.42 20.26 35.35
C ILE A 222 -43.47 20.78 34.37
N LYS A 223 -43.75 22.09 34.39
CA LYS A 223 -44.65 22.78 33.45
C LYS A 223 -44.00 22.85 32.06
N ASN A 224 -44.75 22.46 31.02
CA ASN A 224 -44.27 22.36 29.64
C ASN A 224 -45.27 22.98 28.65
N GLN A 225 -45.45 24.30 28.70
CA GLN A 225 -46.44 25.03 27.89
C GLN A 225 -45.81 26.27 27.24
N GLY A 226 -46.52 26.90 26.30
CA GLY A 226 -46.04 28.06 25.55
C GLY A 226 -44.99 27.73 24.48
N ASP A 227 -44.45 28.76 23.84
CA ASP A 227 -43.50 28.63 22.73
C ASP A 227 -42.15 28.01 23.16
N GLY A 228 -41.86 28.04 24.46
CA GLY A 228 -40.69 27.42 25.09
C GLY A 228 -40.87 25.98 25.57
N ALA A 229 -41.89 25.25 25.11
CA ALA A 229 -42.12 23.87 25.55
C ALA A 229 -41.11 22.87 24.93
N PHE A 230 -40.62 21.94 25.73
CA PHE A 230 -39.80 20.81 25.29
C PHE A 230 -40.68 19.71 24.70
N LYS A 231 -40.56 19.46 23.39
CA LYS A 231 -41.28 18.41 22.65
C LYS A 231 -42.77 18.32 23.06
N PRO A 232 -43.54 19.42 22.95
CA PRO A 232 -44.92 19.48 23.43
C PRO A 232 -45.82 18.40 22.80
N GLU A 233 -45.52 17.96 21.58
CA GLU A 233 -46.19 16.86 20.89
C GLU A 233 -45.98 15.49 21.56
N VAL A 234 -44.87 15.30 22.27
CA VAL A 234 -44.54 14.03 22.95
C VAL A 234 -44.96 14.05 24.41
N TYR A 235 -44.61 15.11 25.14
CA TYR A 235 -44.83 15.18 26.58
C TYR A 235 -46.11 15.91 26.97
N GLY A 236 -46.72 16.69 26.07
CA GLY A 236 -47.88 17.51 26.37
C GLY A 236 -47.56 18.64 27.34
N ARG A 237 -48.57 19.07 28.11
CA ARG A 237 -48.55 20.29 28.94
C ARG A 237 -47.64 20.23 30.18
N SER A 238 -47.15 19.04 30.54
CA SER A 238 -46.28 18.85 31.70
C SER A 238 -45.46 17.58 31.58
N ILE A 239 -44.22 17.62 32.04
CA ILE A 239 -43.30 16.47 32.07
C ILE A 239 -43.21 15.98 33.51
N THR A 240 -43.46 14.69 33.76
CA THR A 240 -43.22 14.10 35.08
C THR A 240 -41.97 13.23 35.05
N VAL A 241 -40.94 13.64 35.78
CA VAL A 241 -39.72 12.85 35.98
C VAL A 241 -39.93 12.02 37.24
N GLU A 242 -39.87 10.71 37.13
CA GLU A 242 -39.92 9.78 38.27
C GLU A 242 -38.58 9.04 38.39
N ARG A 243 -38.04 8.97 39.62
CA ARG A 243 -36.83 8.22 39.94
C ARG A 243 -37.15 7.19 41.02
N HIS A 244 -36.88 5.93 40.71
CA HIS A 244 -37.07 4.81 41.65
C HIS A 244 -35.72 4.17 41.98
N PHE A 245 -35.43 3.95 43.26
CA PHE A 245 -34.18 3.32 43.69
C PHE A 245 -34.36 2.41 44.91
N THR A 246 -33.52 1.39 45.00
CA THR A 246 -33.63 0.28 45.99
C THR A 246 -32.39 0.20 46.88
N LYS A 247 -32.50 -0.48 48.03
CA LYS A 247 -31.36 -0.78 48.91
C LYS A 247 -30.28 -1.62 48.23
N SER A 248 -30.67 -2.48 47.28
CA SER A 248 -29.75 -3.27 46.45
C SER A 248 -28.89 -2.45 45.49
N GLY A 249 -29.12 -1.12 45.41
CA GLY A 249 -28.31 -0.19 44.62
C GLY A 249 -28.84 0.06 43.20
N SER A 250 -29.99 -0.52 42.83
CA SER A 250 -30.62 -0.24 41.54
C SER A 250 -31.27 1.16 41.55
N SER A 251 -31.17 1.90 40.44
CA SER A 251 -31.81 3.20 40.23
C SER A 251 -32.31 3.29 38.80
N SER A 252 -33.56 3.68 38.60
CA SER A 252 -34.18 3.83 37.29
C SER A 252 -34.93 5.15 37.18
N PHE A 253 -34.99 5.68 35.96
CA PHE A 253 -35.77 6.88 35.62
C PHE A 253 -36.97 6.50 34.76
N LYS A 254 -38.07 7.22 34.93
CA LYS A 254 -39.24 7.16 34.06
C LYS A 254 -39.69 8.60 33.79
N LEU A 255 -39.62 9.00 32.52
CA LEU A 255 -40.08 10.29 32.03
C LEU A 255 -41.48 10.09 31.46
N LYS A 256 -42.46 10.79 32.02
CA LYS A 256 -43.87 10.62 31.66
C LYS A 256 -44.45 11.88 31.05
N SER A 257 -45.37 11.70 30.11
CA SER A 257 -46.19 12.76 29.53
C SER A 257 -47.23 13.29 30.53
N SER A 258 -47.94 14.36 30.14
CA SER A 258 -49.02 14.95 30.92
C SER A 258 -50.19 13.99 31.19
N GLU A 259 -50.35 12.95 30.38
CA GLU A 259 -51.36 11.89 30.54
C GLU A 259 -50.87 10.72 31.42
N GLY A 260 -49.60 10.76 31.85
CA GLY A 260 -48.99 9.73 32.69
C GLY A 260 -48.36 8.57 31.92
N ALA A 261 -48.36 8.60 30.58
CA ALA A 261 -47.69 7.59 29.74
C ALA A 261 -46.17 7.71 29.84
N VAL A 262 -45.46 6.59 29.96
CA VAL A 262 -43.99 6.58 30.02
C VAL A 262 -43.42 6.77 28.61
N VAL A 263 -42.75 7.90 28.39
CA VAL A 263 -42.12 8.25 27.11
C VAL A 263 -40.71 7.68 27.02
N SER A 264 -39.92 7.78 28.08
CA SER A 264 -38.52 7.34 28.10
C SER A 264 -38.08 6.91 29.49
N THR A 265 -37.12 6.00 29.55
CA THR A 265 -36.45 5.57 30.79
C THR A 265 -34.95 5.89 30.79
N LYS A 266 -34.46 6.50 29.71
CA LYS A 266 -33.04 6.81 29.52
C LYS A 266 -32.67 8.08 30.28
N LYS A 267 -31.54 8.04 31.00
CA LYS A 267 -30.97 9.23 31.66
C LYS A 267 -30.62 10.35 30.67
N THR A 268 -30.18 10.00 29.46
CA THR A 268 -29.79 11.00 28.44
C THR A 268 -30.93 11.94 28.07
N GLU A 269 -32.17 11.44 27.96
CA GLU A 269 -33.34 12.28 27.69
C GLU A 269 -33.67 13.21 28.86
N LEU A 270 -33.40 12.79 30.11
CA LEU A 270 -33.49 13.66 31.28
C LEU A 270 -32.41 14.75 31.25
N ASP A 271 -31.18 14.40 30.85
CA ASP A 271 -30.11 15.38 30.67
C ASP A 271 -30.47 16.39 29.56
N ASP A 272 -31.13 15.97 28.48
CA ASP A 272 -31.64 16.86 27.42
C ASP A 272 -32.73 17.82 27.94
N ILE A 273 -33.68 17.32 28.74
CA ILE A 273 -34.71 18.16 29.40
C ILE A 273 -34.04 19.17 30.34
N ARG A 274 -33.02 18.72 31.10
CA ARG A 274 -32.26 19.55 32.03
C ARG A 274 -31.52 20.67 31.30
N ASP A 275 -30.84 20.34 30.21
CA ASP A 275 -30.06 21.28 29.42
C ASP A 275 -31.00 22.26 28.68
N PHE A 276 -32.15 21.79 28.16
CA PHE A 276 -33.15 22.62 27.48
C PHE A 276 -33.76 23.68 28.39
N PHE A 277 -34.19 23.31 29.61
CA PHE A 277 -34.72 24.28 30.59
C PHE A 277 -33.63 24.95 31.43
N ALA A 278 -32.35 24.72 31.13
CA ALA A 278 -31.22 25.24 31.89
C ALA A 278 -31.30 24.94 33.41
N PHE A 279 -31.76 23.75 33.79
CA PHE A 279 -31.84 23.33 35.19
C PHE A 279 -30.45 23.02 35.77
N GLN A 280 -29.88 23.99 36.48
CA GLN A 280 -28.53 23.89 37.04
C GLN A 280 -28.53 23.39 38.49
N LEU A 281 -29.05 22.19 38.76
CA LEU A 281 -29.22 21.71 40.15
C LEU A 281 -27.92 21.25 40.83
N ASP A 282 -26.86 21.00 40.04
CA ASP A 282 -25.52 20.67 40.54
C ASP A 282 -24.71 21.93 40.91
N ASN A 283 -25.22 23.12 40.57
CA ASN A 283 -24.56 24.39 40.84
C ASN A 283 -24.84 24.81 42.30
N PRO A 284 -23.80 24.92 43.16
CA PRO A 284 -23.98 25.20 44.58
C PRO A 284 -24.55 26.59 44.87
N ILE A 285 -24.47 27.53 43.92
CA ILE A 285 -25.09 28.85 44.05
C ILE A 285 -26.58 28.79 43.70
N ASN A 286 -26.98 27.89 42.80
CA ASN A 286 -28.37 27.73 42.36
C ASN A 286 -29.22 26.98 43.40
N VAL A 287 -28.63 25.92 43.96
CA VAL A 287 -29.19 25.10 45.03
C VAL A 287 -28.26 25.22 46.24
N LEU A 288 -28.55 26.21 47.09
CA LEU A 288 -27.72 26.49 48.26
C LEU A 288 -28.21 25.66 49.44
N THR A 289 -27.52 24.56 49.74
CA THR A 289 -27.79 23.73 50.92
C THR A 289 -27.31 24.42 52.20
N GLN A 290 -27.82 23.99 53.36
CA GLN A 290 -27.47 24.55 54.66
C GLN A 290 -25.95 24.67 54.90
N ASP A 291 -25.18 23.61 54.61
CA ASP A 291 -23.72 23.61 54.83
C ASP A 291 -22.99 24.52 53.83
N MET A 292 -23.45 24.56 52.57
CA MET A 292 -22.88 25.44 51.55
C MET A 292 -23.21 26.90 51.84
N ALA A 293 -24.40 27.18 52.34
CA ALA A 293 -24.79 28.50 52.83
C ALA A 293 -23.88 28.94 53.99
N ARG A 294 -23.56 28.03 54.94
CA ARG A 294 -22.60 28.33 56.01
C ARG A 294 -21.20 28.63 55.46
N GLN A 295 -20.68 27.79 54.57
CA GLN A 295 -19.36 27.99 53.97
C GLN A 295 -19.28 29.32 53.20
N PHE A 296 -20.33 29.67 52.46
CA PHE A 296 -20.41 30.89 51.68
C PHE A 296 -20.59 32.14 52.55
N LEU A 297 -21.55 32.13 53.48
CA LEU A 297 -21.98 33.30 54.27
C LEU A 297 -21.09 33.61 55.48
N SER A 298 -20.49 32.62 56.15
CA SER A 298 -19.77 32.85 57.41
C SER A 298 -18.24 32.75 57.31
N ASN A 299 -17.68 31.79 56.54
CA ASN A 299 -16.25 31.43 56.57
C ASN A 299 -15.60 31.27 55.18
N SER A 300 -15.82 32.20 54.25
CA SER A 300 -15.23 32.15 52.90
C SER A 300 -14.01 33.06 52.75
N THR A 301 -12.90 32.51 52.23
CA THR A 301 -11.72 33.31 51.81
C THR A 301 -12.00 34.03 50.48
N PRO A 302 -11.23 35.07 50.10
CA PRO A 302 -11.37 35.70 48.79
C PRO A 302 -11.26 34.71 47.61
N ALA A 303 -10.40 33.71 47.72
CA ALA A 303 -10.26 32.65 46.71
C ALA A 303 -11.49 31.73 46.64
N ASP A 304 -12.08 31.38 47.80
CA ASP A 304 -13.32 30.59 47.84
C ASP A 304 -14.47 31.34 47.17
N LYS A 305 -14.62 32.64 47.45
CA LYS A 305 -15.64 33.50 46.82
C LYS A 305 -15.47 33.57 45.30
N TYR A 306 -14.24 33.69 44.82
CA TYR A 306 -13.95 33.64 43.38
C TYR A 306 -14.31 32.29 42.77
N LYS A 307 -13.97 31.18 43.44
CA LYS A 307 -14.33 29.84 43.01
C LYS A 307 -15.85 29.66 42.93
N PHE A 308 -16.58 30.16 43.93
CA PHE A 308 -18.04 30.18 43.90
C PHE A 308 -18.58 31.00 42.73
N PHE A 309 -17.99 32.17 42.44
CA PHE A 309 -18.38 33.00 41.29
C PHE A 309 -18.19 32.29 39.94
N ILE A 310 -17.00 31.75 39.64
CA ILE A 310 -16.71 31.06 38.37
C ILE A 310 -17.55 29.78 38.23
N ARG A 311 -17.70 28.99 39.29
CA ARG A 311 -18.52 27.77 39.26
C ARG A 311 -20.02 28.10 39.17
N GLY A 312 -20.44 29.15 39.85
CA GLY A 312 -21.81 29.67 39.85
C GLY A 312 -22.27 30.19 38.50
N THR A 313 -21.37 30.83 37.77
CA THR A 313 -21.61 31.36 36.42
C THR A 313 -21.32 30.35 35.31
N GLN A 314 -20.94 29.12 35.66
CA GLN A 314 -20.54 28.04 34.73
C GLN A 314 -19.34 28.33 33.82
N LEU A 315 -18.61 29.41 34.08
CA LEU A 315 -17.41 29.74 33.32
C LEU A 315 -16.33 28.65 33.44
N GLU A 316 -16.27 27.95 34.57
CA GLU A 316 -15.37 26.80 34.79
C GLU A 316 -15.70 25.62 33.85
N THR A 317 -16.99 25.30 33.69
CA THR A 317 -17.43 24.21 32.82
C THR A 317 -17.08 24.51 31.37
N LEU A 318 -17.33 25.73 30.91
CA LEU A 318 -16.98 26.16 29.55
C LEU A 318 -15.47 26.09 29.31
N ASP A 319 -14.66 26.54 30.26
CA ASP A 319 -13.19 26.45 30.18
C ASP A 319 -12.72 24.99 30.09
N GLN A 320 -13.30 24.08 30.88
CA GLN A 320 -13.01 22.64 30.81
C GLN A 320 -13.40 22.02 29.46
N GLU A 321 -14.57 22.37 28.92
CA GLU A 321 -15.00 21.91 27.60
C GLU A 321 -14.06 22.40 26.50
N TYR A 322 -13.58 23.65 26.59
CA TYR A 322 -12.64 24.20 25.61
C TYR A 322 -11.27 23.54 25.70
N LYS A 323 -10.80 23.19 26.91
CA LYS A 323 -9.58 22.37 27.06
C LYS A 323 -9.74 20.99 26.43
N CYS A 324 -10.90 20.35 26.59
CA CYS A 324 -11.18 19.08 25.91
C CYS A 324 -11.14 19.23 24.38
N ILE A 325 -11.66 20.35 23.84
CA ILE A 325 -11.59 20.65 22.39
C ILE A 325 -10.14 20.87 21.96
N GLU A 326 -9.33 21.57 22.75
CA GLU A 326 -7.89 21.78 22.49
C GLU A 326 -7.08 20.47 22.53
N GLU A 327 -7.35 19.59 23.48
CA GLU A 327 -6.74 18.25 23.53
C GLU A 327 -7.12 17.44 22.28
N ASN A 328 -8.38 17.50 21.85
CA ASN A 328 -8.82 16.83 20.63
C ASN A 328 -8.15 17.44 19.38
N TYR A 329 -8.00 18.75 19.31
CA TYR A 329 -7.25 19.45 18.26
C TYR A 329 -5.81 18.95 18.18
N ASN A 330 -5.10 18.91 19.31
CA ASN A 330 -3.71 18.46 19.38
C ASN A 330 -3.58 16.97 19.00
N ASN A 331 -4.51 16.13 19.46
CA ASN A 331 -4.55 14.71 19.09
C ASN A 331 -4.80 14.52 17.58
N MET A 332 -5.61 15.38 16.95
CA MET A 332 -5.81 15.35 15.50
C MET A 332 -4.57 15.83 14.75
N LEU A 333 -3.86 16.83 15.27
CA LEU A 333 -2.61 17.32 14.69
C LEU A 333 -1.56 16.20 14.61
N ILE A 334 -1.33 15.49 15.72
CA ILE A 334 -0.37 14.37 15.79
C ILE A 334 -0.75 13.25 14.79
N ARG A 335 -2.05 13.00 14.60
CA ARG A 335 -2.52 12.01 13.62
C ARG A 335 -2.39 12.47 12.17
N LEU A 336 -2.47 13.77 11.91
CA LEU A 336 -2.24 14.34 10.59
C LEU A 336 -0.75 14.21 10.22
N ASP A 337 0.15 14.56 11.13
CA ASP A 337 1.60 14.42 10.92
C ASP A 337 2.00 12.98 10.61
N GLY A 338 1.47 12.00 11.37
CA GLY A 338 1.71 10.59 11.08
C GLY A 338 1.15 10.12 9.73
N ARG A 339 0.05 10.72 9.26
CA ARG A 339 -0.54 10.41 7.95
C ARG A 339 0.20 11.04 6.78
N ASP A 340 0.94 12.13 6.99
CA ASP A 340 1.79 12.72 5.95
C ASP A 340 2.89 11.73 5.52
N GLU A 341 3.46 10.99 6.47
CA GLU A 341 4.45 9.93 6.19
C GLU A 341 3.82 8.79 5.38
N ASP A 342 2.63 8.32 5.76
CA ASP A 342 1.89 7.27 5.06
C ASP A 342 1.54 7.69 3.61
N ILE A 343 1.11 8.93 3.41
CA ILE A 343 0.78 9.48 2.09
C ILE A 343 2.04 9.58 1.23
N ALA A 344 3.18 10.01 1.79
CA ALA A 344 4.44 10.04 1.05
C ALA A 344 4.88 8.62 0.60
N VAL A 345 4.62 7.60 1.42
CA VAL A 345 4.87 6.20 1.04
C VAL A 345 3.93 5.77 -0.09
N LEU A 346 2.65 6.11 -0.04
CA LEU A 346 1.68 5.80 -1.10
C LEU A 346 1.98 6.55 -2.41
N GLU A 347 2.40 7.82 -2.33
CA GLU A 347 2.84 8.62 -3.48
C GLU A 347 4.04 7.95 -4.18
N ASN A 348 5.02 7.50 -3.40
CA ASN A 348 6.18 6.78 -3.92
C ASN A 348 5.78 5.45 -4.56
N LYS A 349 4.85 4.70 -3.96
CA LYS A 349 4.30 3.47 -4.58
C LYS A 349 3.60 3.76 -5.90
N MET A 350 2.78 4.81 -5.97
CA MET A 350 2.11 5.25 -7.19
C MET A 350 3.13 5.62 -8.28
N ARG A 351 4.15 6.43 -7.95
CA ARG A 351 5.23 6.80 -8.89
C ARG A 351 5.99 5.57 -9.41
N GLN A 352 6.30 4.62 -8.52
CA GLN A 352 6.97 3.38 -8.93
C GLN A 352 6.09 2.53 -9.86
N ALA A 353 4.79 2.44 -9.59
CA ALA A 353 3.85 1.71 -10.45
C ALA A 353 3.69 2.40 -11.81
N GLN A 354 3.61 3.74 -11.85
CA GLN A 354 3.60 4.52 -13.10
C GLN A 354 4.88 4.31 -13.92
N ALA A 355 6.06 4.32 -13.28
CA ALA A 355 7.32 4.05 -13.95
C ALA A 355 7.40 2.62 -14.51
N ARG A 356 6.84 1.63 -13.81
CA ARG A 356 6.72 0.24 -14.33
C ARG A 356 5.79 0.17 -15.53
N LYS A 357 4.64 0.84 -15.50
CA LYS A 357 3.72 0.94 -16.64
C LYS A 357 4.39 1.57 -17.86
N ALA A 358 5.08 2.71 -17.70
CA ALA A 358 5.78 3.37 -18.81
C ALA A 358 6.86 2.49 -19.45
N ARG A 359 7.60 1.72 -18.64
CA ARG A 359 8.56 0.72 -19.17
C ARG A 359 7.86 -0.39 -19.94
N SER A 360 6.67 -0.81 -19.52
CA SER A 360 5.86 -1.81 -20.22
C SER A 360 5.30 -1.30 -21.55
N GLU A 361 4.96 -0.01 -21.66
CA GLU A 361 4.50 0.60 -22.91
C GLU A 361 5.60 0.61 -23.99
N GLN A 362 6.87 0.82 -23.60
CA GLN A 362 8.01 0.72 -24.53
C GLN A 362 8.17 -0.69 -25.12
N VAL A 363 7.74 -1.72 -24.38
CA VAL A 363 7.75 -3.14 -24.80
C VAL A 363 6.59 -3.47 -25.75
N GLY A 364 5.59 -2.58 -25.89
CA GLY A 364 4.44 -2.76 -26.79
C GLY A 364 4.84 -3.00 -28.25
N SER A 365 5.90 -2.34 -28.72
CA SER A 365 6.45 -2.51 -30.07
C SER A 365 6.90 -3.94 -30.41
N LEU A 366 7.27 -4.75 -29.41
CA LEU A 366 7.60 -6.17 -29.62
C LEU A 366 6.35 -7.01 -29.88
N ARG A 367 5.20 -6.67 -29.27
CA ARG A 367 3.95 -7.38 -29.51
C ARG A 367 3.41 -7.15 -30.90
N GLU A 368 3.49 -5.91 -31.38
CA GLU A 368 3.10 -5.54 -32.75
C GLU A 368 3.94 -6.33 -33.77
N LYS A 369 5.26 -6.41 -33.55
CA LYS A 369 6.16 -7.22 -34.39
C LYS A 369 5.87 -8.72 -34.32
N ILE A 370 5.54 -9.27 -33.15
CA ILE A 370 5.14 -10.67 -33.02
C ILE A 370 3.86 -10.93 -33.82
N GLN A 371 2.88 -10.02 -33.76
CA GLN A 371 1.64 -10.15 -34.50
C GLN A 371 1.87 -10.08 -36.01
N GLU A 372 2.73 -9.17 -36.47
CA GLU A 372 3.13 -9.06 -37.87
C GLU A 372 3.81 -10.34 -38.38
N MET A 373 4.73 -10.92 -37.60
CA MET A 373 5.39 -12.18 -37.95
C MET A 373 4.41 -13.37 -37.93
N LYS A 374 3.44 -13.42 -37.00
CA LYS A 374 2.38 -14.45 -36.97
C LYS A 374 1.47 -14.36 -38.19
N ASN A 375 1.16 -13.14 -38.62
CA ASN A 375 0.41 -12.90 -39.86
C ASN A 375 1.20 -13.39 -41.09
N MET A 376 2.51 -13.13 -41.15
CA MET A 376 3.38 -13.65 -42.22
C MET A 376 3.51 -15.18 -42.19
N HIS A 377 3.57 -15.79 -41.00
CA HIS A 377 3.67 -17.24 -40.81
C HIS A 377 2.47 -17.97 -41.41
N ALA A 378 1.24 -17.51 -41.13
CA ALA A 378 0.01 -18.10 -41.64
C ALA A 378 0.00 -18.17 -43.18
N TRP A 379 0.48 -17.12 -43.85
CA TRP A 379 0.53 -17.09 -45.31
C TRP A 379 1.76 -17.80 -45.91
N ALA A 380 2.87 -17.91 -45.17
CA ALA A 380 4.01 -18.73 -45.57
C ALA A 380 3.67 -20.24 -45.60
N GLN A 381 2.82 -20.71 -44.69
CA GLN A 381 2.30 -22.09 -44.70
C GLN A 381 1.51 -22.40 -45.99
N VAL A 382 0.71 -21.43 -46.46
CA VAL A 382 -0.03 -21.54 -47.71
C VAL A 382 0.91 -21.62 -48.91
N GLU A 383 1.97 -20.79 -48.96
CA GLU A 383 2.98 -20.85 -50.04
C GLU A 383 3.74 -22.19 -50.09
N GLU A 384 4.00 -22.84 -48.95
CA GLU A 384 4.61 -24.19 -48.94
C GLU A 384 3.66 -25.23 -49.56
N GLN A 385 2.36 -25.16 -49.25
CA GLN A 385 1.37 -26.07 -49.84
C GLN A 385 1.18 -25.80 -51.35
N GLU A 386 1.28 -24.54 -51.80
CA GLU A 386 1.29 -24.17 -53.21
C GLU A 386 2.50 -24.82 -53.94
N ARG A 387 3.70 -24.76 -53.37
CA ARG A 387 4.90 -25.44 -53.95
C ARG A 387 4.79 -26.96 -53.93
N ALA A 388 4.25 -27.55 -52.86
CA ALA A 388 4.07 -29.00 -52.77
C ALA A 388 3.08 -29.52 -53.83
N LEU A 389 2.03 -28.75 -54.11
CA LEU A 389 1.10 -29.03 -55.20
C LEU A 389 1.80 -28.97 -56.57
N GLU A 390 2.62 -27.94 -56.82
CA GLU A 390 3.41 -27.85 -58.05
C GLU A 390 4.33 -29.05 -58.26
N ALA A 391 4.98 -29.53 -57.18
CA ALA A 391 5.80 -30.74 -57.22
C ALA A 391 4.98 -32.00 -57.54
N CYS A 392 3.78 -32.14 -56.96
CA CYS A 392 2.87 -33.25 -57.28
C CYS A 392 2.43 -33.21 -58.75
N VAL A 393 2.17 -32.02 -59.30
CA VAL A 393 1.83 -31.83 -60.71
C VAL A 393 2.98 -32.27 -61.62
N GLN A 394 4.24 -31.95 -61.27
CA GLN A 394 5.40 -32.43 -62.04
C GLN A 394 5.56 -33.96 -61.95
N GLN A 395 5.36 -34.56 -60.78
CA GLN A 395 5.45 -36.02 -60.62
C GLN A 395 4.44 -36.79 -61.47
N VAL A 396 3.21 -36.25 -61.62
CA VAL A 396 2.20 -36.81 -62.54
C VAL A 396 2.71 -36.78 -63.98
N ARG A 397 3.27 -35.64 -64.41
CA ARG A 397 3.80 -35.48 -65.77
C ARG A 397 4.94 -36.45 -66.06
N ASP A 398 5.90 -36.59 -65.15
CA ASP A 398 7.03 -37.50 -65.32
C ASP A 398 6.58 -38.98 -65.36
N ALA A 399 5.51 -39.32 -64.62
CA ALA A 399 4.94 -40.67 -64.62
C ALA A 399 4.23 -41.00 -65.94
N GLU A 400 3.52 -40.02 -66.53
CA GLU A 400 2.87 -40.16 -67.84
C GLU A 400 3.90 -40.39 -68.96
N GLU A 401 5.05 -39.70 -68.92
CA GLU A 401 6.14 -39.92 -69.89
C GLU A 401 6.76 -41.33 -69.77
N ARG A 402 6.90 -41.87 -68.56
CA ARG A 402 7.40 -43.24 -68.34
C ARG A 402 6.45 -44.32 -68.86
N VAL A 403 5.14 -44.10 -68.80
CA VAL A 403 4.15 -45.05 -69.36
C VAL A 403 4.37 -45.18 -70.87
N ALA A 404 4.57 -44.07 -71.58
CA ALA A 404 4.78 -44.08 -73.02
C ALA A 404 6.01 -44.89 -73.44
N GLU A 405 7.14 -44.75 -72.73
CA GLU A 405 8.37 -45.50 -72.98
C GLU A 405 8.19 -47.03 -72.78
N ARG A 406 7.44 -47.44 -71.75
CA ARG A 406 7.22 -48.85 -71.45
C ARG A 406 6.25 -49.54 -72.41
N GLU A 407 5.30 -48.80 -72.97
CA GLU A 407 4.38 -49.32 -74.01
C GLU A 407 5.10 -49.63 -75.33
N GLU A 408 6.19 -48.94 -75.65
CA GLU A 408 7.02 -49.24 -76.81
C GLU A 408 7.86 -50.51 -76.59
N ALA A 409 8.43 -50.70 -75.39
CA ALA A 409 9.19 -51.90 -75.06
C ALA A 409 8.34 -53.19 -75.06
N TYR A 410 7.07 -53.12 -74.65
CA TYR A 410 6.13 -54.25 -74.72
C TYR A 410 5.86 -54.72 -76.15
N ARG A 411 5.74 -53.78 -77.10
CA ARG A 411 5.55 -54.11 -78.52
C ARG A 411 6.74 -54.85 -79.11
N ALA A 412 7.97 -54.48 -78.74
CA ALA A 412 9.18 -55.16 -79.22
C ALA A 412 9.31 -56.60 -78.67
N ALA A 413 9.05 -56.82 -77.39
CA ALA A 413 9.16 -58.14 -76.75
C ALA A 413 8.12 -59.16 -77.27
N THR A 414 6.95 -58.69 -77.70
CA THR A 414 5.90 -59.55 -78.25
C THR A 414 6.33 -60.19 -79.58
N GLY A 415 7.03 -59.47 -80.44
CA GLY A 415 7.52 -59.99 -81.72
C GLY A 415 8.63 -61.05 -81.60
N THR A 416 9.40 -61.05 -80.50
CA THR A 416 10.47 -62.04 -80.28
C THR A 416 9.94 -63.41 -79.85
N HIS A 417 8.87 -63.45 -79.04
CA HIS A 417 8.26 -64.69 -78.57
C HIS A 417 7.65 -65.54 -79.71
N GLU A 418 7.08 -64.89 -80.72
CA GLU A 418 6.43 -65.58 -81.84
C GLU A 418 7.43 -66.36 -82.73
N GLY A 419 8.71 -65.95 -82.75
CA GLY A 419 9.76 -66.65 -83.50
C GLY A 419 10.25 -67.94 -82.84
N GLU A 420 10.41 -67.95 -81.51
CA GLU A 420 10.95 -69.09 -80.76
C GLU A 420 9.94 -70.24 -80.60
N ASP A 421 8.64 -69.95 -80.60
CA ASP A 421 7.59 -70.98 -80.48
C ASP A 421 7.59 -71.96 -81.66
N GLN A 422 7.91 -71.48 -82.86
CA GLN A 422 8.02 -72.31 -84.06
C GLN A 422 9.23 -73.27 -84.03
N ALA A 423 10.29 -72.92 -83.30
CA ALA A 423 11.49 -73.77 -83.18
C ALA A 423 11.27 -74.94 -82.20
N TYR A 424 10.46 -74.74 -81.15
CA TYR A 424 10.18 -75.74 -80.12
C TYR A 424 9.45 -76.99 -80.66
N GLU A 425 8.47 -76.80 -81.54
CA GLU A 425 7.68 -77.90 -82.14
C GLU A 425 8.50 -78.87 -83.02
N ALA A 426 9.68 -78.45 -83.48
CA ALA A 426 10.58 -79.28 -84.26
C ALA A 426 11.44 -80.22 -83.38
N ALA A 427 11.84 -79.79 -82.19
CA ALA A 427 12.74 -80.54 -81.30
C ALA A 427 12.01 -81.64 -80.51
N GLU A 428 10.73 -81.46 -80.19
CA GLU A 428 9.95 -82.40 -79.36
C GLU A 428 9.81 -83.79 -80.00
N ARG A 429 9.67 -83.83 -81.32
CA ARG A 429 9.56 -85.07 -82.09
C ARG A 429 10.81 -85.97 -82.01
N SER A 430 11.98 -85.44 -81.69
CA SER A 430 13.25 -86.18 -81.63
C SER A 430 13.46 -86.93 -80.30
N VAL A 431 12.83 -86.48 -79.20
CA VAL A 431 12.99 -87.07 -77.85
C VAL A 431 12.16 -88.35 -77.68
N GLU A 432 11.00 -88.42 -78.31
CA GLU A 432 10.05 -89.53 -78.16
C GLU A 432 10.63 -90.88 -78.62
N GLU A 433 11.52 -90.88 -79.63
CA GLU A 433 12.18 -92.10 -80.13
C GLU A 433 13.21 -92.68 -79.15
N ALA A 434 13.89 -91.84 -78.36
CA ALA A 434 14.97 -92.30 -77.46
C ALA A 434 14.46 -92.91 -76.14
N LYS A 435 13.28 -92.50 -75.65
CA LYS A 435 12.70 -92.96 -74.37
C LYS A 435 12.27 -94.43 -74.36
N ARG A 436 11.98 -95.03 -75.52
CA ARG A 436 11.50 -96.43 -75.60
C ARG A 436 12.52 -97.50 -75.16
N VAL A 437 13.80 -97.14 -75.01
CA VAL A 437 14.89 -98.09 -74.73
C VAL A 437 15.30 -98.16 -73.24
N VAL A 438 15.04 -97.12 -72.44
CA VAL A 438 15.58 -96.98 -71.06
C VAL A 438 14.67 -97.56 -69.97
N ALA A 439 13.36 -97.64 -70.21
CA ALA A 439 12.35 -97.98 -69.20
C ALA A 439 12.56 -99.32 -68.43
N PRO A 440 12.90 -100.47 -69.06
CA PRO A 440 12.97 -101.74 -68.33
C PRO A 440 14.18 -101.90 -67.39
N LEU A 441 15.22 -101.07 -67.50
CA LEU A 441 16.44 -101.18 -66.68
C LEU A 441 16.37 -100.40 -65.35
N LYS A 442 15.42 -99.46 -65.21
CA LYS A 442 15.28 -98.61 -64.02
C LYS A 442 14.51 -99.27 -62.87
N GLU A 443 13.52 -100.11 -63.19
CA GLU A 443 12.62 -100.71 -62.18
C GLU A 443 13.34 -101.68 -61.22
N GLU A 444 14.41 -102.34 -61.65
CA GLU A 444 15.17 -103.28 -60.80
C GLU A 444 16.08 -102.55 -59.78
N LEU A 445 16.55 -101.33 -60.08
CA LEU A 445 17.41 -100.53 -59.18
C LEU A 445 16.65 -100.01 -57.97
N ASP A 446 15.44 -99.48 -58.20
CA ASP A 446 14.68 -98.76 -57.18
C ASP A 446 14.20 -99.67 -56.04
N LYS A 447 13.91 -100.95 -56.34
CA LYS A 447 13.48 -101.93 -55.34
C LYS A 447 14.52 -102.15 -54.23
N ARG A 448 15.82 -102.15 -54.57
CA ARG A 448 16.91 -102.39 -53.59
C ARG A 448 17.21 -101.18 -52.71
N ARG A 449 16.94 -99.96 -53.19
CA ARG A 449 17.22 -98.71 -52.44
C ARG A 449 16.23 -98.46 -51.29
N GLN A 450 14.99 -98.91 -51.43
CA GLN A 450 13.95 -98.63 -50.46
C GLN A 450 14.22 -99.29 -49.09
N GLU A 451 14.71 -100.52 -49.08
CA GLU A 451 14.95 -101.29 -47.84
C GLU A 451 16.03 -100.65 -46.93
N LEU A 452 17.02 -99.95 -47.50
CA LEU A 452 18.08 -99.29 -46.73
C LEU A 452 17.62 -97.99 -46.02
N LYS A 453 16.55 -97.36 -46.50
CA LYS A 453 16.10 -96.05 -46.01
C LYS A 453 15.31 -96.17 -44.71
N ASP A 454 14.42 -97.16 -44.61
CA ASP A 454 13.47 -97.29 -43.50
C ASP A 454 14.16 -97.48 -42.14
N ASN A 455 15.32 -98.14 -42.09
CA ASN A 455 16.08 -98.38 -40.86
C ASN A 455 16.78 -97.11 -40.30
N LYS A 456 17.09 -96.12 -41.15
CA LYS A 456 17.75 -94.89 -40.69
C LYS A 456 16.81 -93.91 -39.99
N ASP A 457 15.51 -93.95 -40.32
CA ASP A 457 14.53 -92.99 -39.82
C ASP A 457 14.08 -93.28 -38.37
N GLU A 458 14.15 -94.53 -37.90
CA GLU A 458 13.80 -94.88 -36.52
C GLU A 458 14.85 -94.41 -35.49
N LEU A 459 16.14 -94.43 -35.84
CA LEU A 459 17.23 -94.01 -34.96
C LEU A 459 17.16 -92.51 -34.59
N PHE A 460 16.64 -91.68 -35.50
CA PHE A 460 16.64 -90.23 -35.35
C PHE A 460 15.59 -89.73 -34.34
N LYS A 461 14.43 -90.39 -34.26
CA LYS A 461 13.30 -89.96 -33.40
C LYS A 461 13.60 -90.07 -31.90
N ASN A 462 14.37 -91.08 -31.48
CA ASN A 462 14.69 -91.31 -30.08
C ASN A 462 15.63 -90.22 -29.49
N GLN A 463 16.50 -89.61 -30.31
CA GLN A 463 17.44 -88.58 -29.85
C GLN A 463 16.80 -87.23 -29.51
N GLU A 464 15.68 -86.88 -30.13
CA GLU A 464 15.08 -85.55 -29.98
C GLU A 464 14.31 -85.37 -28.65
N GLN A 465 13.72 -86.45 -28.13
CA GLN A 465 12.90 -86.42 -26.90
C GLN A 465 13.73 -86.19 -25.62
N GLN A 466 14.95 -86.72 -25.55
CA GLN A 466 15.84 -86.60 -24.38
C GLN A 466 16.31 -85.16 -24.09
N ARG A 467 16.33 -84.28 -25.09
CA ARG A 467 16.88 -82.93 -24.96
C ARG A 467 15.95 -81.95 -24.23
N ARG A 468 14.63 -82.09 -24.39
CA ARG A 468 13.63 -81.15 -23.85
C ARG A 468 13.45 -81.27 -22.32
N MET A 469 13.47 -82.48 -21.76
CA MET A 469 13.24 -82.71 -20.33
C MET A 469 14.33 -82.11 -19.40
N ARG A 470 15.52 -81.79 -19.92
CA ARG A 470 16.65 -81.30 -19.11
C ARG A 470 16.57 -79.79 -18.78
N GLU A 471 15.87 -79.01 -19.59
CA GLU A 471 15.74 -77.55 -19.39
C GLU A 471 14.73 -77.19 -18.29
N ASP A 472 13.60 -77.91 -18.21
CA ASP A 472 12.53 -77.64 -17.25
C ASP A 472 12.95 -77.88 -15.78
N LEU A 473 13.82 -78.86 -15.53
CA LEU A 473 14.30 -79.20 -14.18
C LEU A 473 15.07 -78.06 -13.48
N ARG A 474 15.68 -77.16 -14.26
CA ARG A 474 16.55 -76.10 -13.75
C ARG A 474 15.78 -74.90 -13.22
N SER A 475 14.61 -74.62 -13.79
CA SER A 475 13.79 -73.45 -13.48
C SER A 475 13.13 -73.55 -12.09
N HIS A 476 12.56 -74.71 -11.75
CA HIS A 476 11.79 -74.90 -10.51
C HIS A 476 12.65 -74.88 -9.24
N LYS A 477 13.94 -75.25 -9.30
CA LYS A 477 14.84 -75.23 -8.12
C LYS A 477 15.18 -73.82 -7.60
N LEU A 478 15.10 -72.79 -8.44
CA LEU A 478 15.46 -71.41 -8.06
C LEU A 478 14.38 -70.73 -7.19
N GLN A 479 13.10 -70.95 -7.51
CA GLN A 479 11.96 -70.31 -6.85
C GLN A 479 11.74 -70.75 -5.39
N VAL A 480 12.26 -71.91 -4.99
CA VAL A 480 12.15 -72.44 -3.61
C VAL A 480 13.07 -71.70 -2.63
N GLN A 481 14.17 -71.09 -3.09
CA GLN A 481 15.13 -70.42 -2.19
C GLN A 481 14.66 -69.04 -1.71
N GLU A 482 13.95 -68.28 -2.54
CA GLU A 482 13.56 -66.90 -2.24
C GLU A 482 12.52 -66.82 -1.11
N ARG A 483 11.52 -67.70 -1.13
CA ARG A 483 10.43 -67.70 -0.13
C ARG A 483 10.86 -68.11 1.27
N LYS A 484 12.01 -68.77 1.41
CA LYS A 484 12.54 -69.25 2.71
C LYS A 484 13.06 -68.11 3.60
N LYS A 485 13.58 -67.03 3.02
CA LYS A 485 14.15 -65.88 3.74
C LYS A 485 13.11 -64.95 4.37
N ALA A 486 11.89 -64.92 3.84
CA ALA A 486 10.83 -64.02 4.30
C ALA A 486 10.18 -64.43 5.65
N VAL A 487 10.39 -65.68 6.10
CA VAL A 487 9.77 -66.22 7.33
C VAL A 487 10.63 -65.96 8.58
N GLU A 488 11.95 -65.84 8.44
CA GLU A 488 12.88 -65.60 9.57
C GLU A 488 12.72 -64.22 10.20
N VAL A 489 12.42 -63.19 9.40
CA VAL A 489 12.36 -61.79 9.84
C VAL A 489 11.19 -61.51 10.79
N GLU A 490 10.06 -62.21 10.64
CA GLU A 490 8.86 -61.96 11.44
C GLU A 490 8.94 -62.61 12.84
N GLN A 491 9.86 -63.58 13.02
CA GLN A 491 10.05 -64.32 14.27
C GLN A 491 10.83 -63.50 15.33
N GLU A 492 11.67 -62.54 14.92
CA GLU A 492 12.46 -61.69 15.83
C GLU A 492 11.60 -60.58 16.49
N ARG A 493 10.46 -60.22 15.88
CA ARG A 493 9.61 -59.10 16.31
C ARG A 493 8.77 -59.39 17.57
N ILE A 494 8.61 -60.65 17.97
CA ILE A 494 7.71 -61.09 19.05
C ILE A 494 8.40 -61.14 20.44
N ASN A 495 9.74 -61.20 20.50
CA ASN A 495 10.47 -61.42 21.75
C ASN A 495 10.71 -60.17 22.62
N GLY A 496 10.28 -58.98 22.21
CA GLY A 496 10.62 -57.70 22.87
C GLY A 496 9.57 -57.09 23.82
N ALA A 497 8.45 -57.76 24.07
CA ALA A 497 7.23 -57.07 24.54
C ALA A 497 7.04 -56.91 26.07
N GLU A 498 7.73 -57.65 26.97
CA GLU A 498 7.44 -57.53 28.42
C GLU A 498 8.68 -57.66 29.32
N GLY A 499 9.12 -56.55 29.96
CA GLY A 499 10.23 -56.51 30.92
C GLY A 499 10.57 -55.12 31.50
N PRO A 500 11.48 -55.02 32.50
CA PRO A 500 11.82 -53.81 33.31
C PRO A 500 12.30 -52.57 32.53
N VAL A 501 12.52 -52.71 31.23
CA VAL A 501 12.93 -51.68 30.27
C VAL A 501 11.89 -50.55 30.14
N HIS A 502 10.60 -50.81 30.39
CA HIS A 502 9.56 -49.77 30.33
C HIS A 502 9.72 -48.69 31.42
N VAL A 503 10.22 -49.06 32.60
CA VAL A 503 10.43 -48.11 33.72
C VAL A 503 11.68 -47.25 33.48
N GLU A 504 12.73 -47.82 32.88
CA GLU A 504 13.95 -47.09 32.50
C GLU A 504 13.69 -46.07 31.39
N ARG A 505 12.80 -46.40 30.43
CA ARG A 505 12.35 -45.49 29.36
C ARG A 505 11.60 -44.25 29.89
N LEU A 506 10.80 -44.42 30.94
CA LEU A 506 10.10 -43.31 31.60
C LEU A 506 11.07 -42.36 32.33
N GLN A 507 12.10 -42.89 32.99
CA GLN A 507 13.13 -42.06 33.64
C GLN A 507 13.97 -41.29 32.61
N LYS A 508 14.36 -41.95 31.51
CA LYS A 508 15.09 -41.32 30.39
C LYS A 508 14.32 -40.14 29.79
N ARG A 509 13.00 -40.27 29.64
CA ARG A 509 12.12 -39.20 29.14
C ARG A 509 12.17 -37.94 30.03
N ASP A 510 12.18 -38.12 31.34
CA ASP A 510 12.16 -37.00 32.28
C ASP A 510 13.53 -36.27 32.34
N GLU A 511 14.65 -36.98 32.21
CA GLU A 511 15.99 -36.39 32.06
C GLU A 511 16.12 -35.55 30.77
N LEU A 512 15.59 -36.07 29.65
CA LEU A 512 15.62 -35.37 28.36
C LEU A 512 14.75 -34.10 28.37
N LYS A 513 13.62 -34.11 29.08
CA LYS A 513 12.81 -32.89 29.31
C LYS A 513 13.58 -31.80 30.05
N GLU A 514 14.43 -32.16 31.00
CA GLU A 514 15.28 -31.17 31.70
C GLU A 514 16.36 -30.58 30.76
N ALA A 515 16.88 -31.36 29.82
CA ALA A 515 17.81 -30.90 28.81
C ALA A 515 17.18 -29.88 27.83
N VAL A 516 15.90 -30.08 27.46
CA VAL A 516 15.13 -29.11 26.64
C VAL A 516 15.03 -27.75 27.33
N VAL A 517 14.75 -27.72 28.64
CA VAL A 517 14.68 -26.47 29.43
C VAL A 517 16.01 -25.74 29.44
N LYS A 518 17.13 -26.47 29.61
CA LYS A 518 18.49 -25.87 29.59
C LYS A 518 18.89 -25.34 28.20
N ALA A 519 18.52 -26.04 27.13
CA ALA A 519 18.78 -25.59 25.76
C ALA A 519 17.98 -24.31 25.42
N LYS A 520 16.72 -24.25 25.86
CA LYS A 520 15.85 -23.07 25.70
C LYS A 520 16.38 -21.84 26.43
N GLY A 521 16.83 -22.00 27.69
CA GLY A 521 17.41 -20.90 28.46
C GLY A 521 18.63 -20.25 27.76
N LYS A 522 19.52 -21.06 27.17
CA LYS A 522 20.68 -20.54 26.41
C LYS A 522 20.29 -19.82 25.12
N GLN A 523 19.19 -20.21 24.48
CA GLN A 523 18.66 -19.54 23.30
C GLN A 523 18.09 -18.15 23.66
N ASP A 524 17.33 -18.08 24.75
CA ASP A 524 16.71 -16.84 25.23
C ASP A 524 17.75 -15.81 25.71
N GLU A 525 18.82 -16.25 26.36
CA GLU A 525 19.94 -15.38 26.77
C GLU A 525 20.74 -14.80 25.58
N HIS A 526 20.81 -15.53 24.46
CA HIS A 526 21.59 -15.13 23.28
C HIS A 526 20.84 -14.18 22.34
N ALA A 527 19.50 -14.17 22.39
CA ALA A 527 18.61 -13.39 21.53
C ALA A 527 18.80 -11.84 21.58
N PRO A 528 18.94 -11.17 22.74
CA PRO A 528 18.91 -9.69 22.79
C PRO A 528 20.13 -9.02 22.15
N ARG A 529 21.29 -9.70 22.08
CA ARG A 529 22.54 -9.13 21.57
C ARG A 529 22.55 -8.89 20.04
N ARG A 530 21.60 -9.48 19.33
CA ARG A 530 21.46 -9.33 17.87
C ARG A 530 21.09 -7.90 17.44
N GLN A 531 20.25 -7.24 18.24
CA GLN A 531 19.77 -5.89 17.92
C GLN A 531 20.90 -4.86 17.96
N GLU A 532 21.82 -4.98 18.93
CA GLU A 532 23.00 -4.12 19.05
C GLU A 532 23.95 -4.29 17.85
N LEU A 533 24.24 -5.53 17.45
CA LEU A 533 25.12 -5.81 16.32
C LEU A 533 24.53 -5.31 14.99
N LYS A 534 23.21 -5.42 14.81
CA LYS A 534 22.51 -4.92 13.64
C LYS A 534 22.55 -3.39 13.56
N GLN A 535 22.33 -2.69 14.68
CA GLN A 535 22.45 -1.22 14.73
C GLN A 535 23.86 -0.74 14.35
N ARG A 536 24.91 -1.44 14.80
CA ARG A 536 26.31 -1.14 14.41
C ARG A 536 26.57 -1.35 12.93
N HIS A 537 26.02 -2.43 12.35
CA HIS A 537 26.10 -2.68 10.91
C HIS A 537 25.40 -1.58 10.11
N ASP A 538 24.18 -1.21 10.50
CA ASP A 538 23.39 -0.21 9.79
C ASP A 538 24.02 1.19 9.89
N ALA A 539 24.65 1.52 11.03
CA ALA A 539 25.45 2.74 11.17
C ALA A 539 26.65 2.75 10.21
N ALA A 540 27.45 1.67 10.18
CA ALA A 540 28.59 1.55 9.28
C ALA A 540 28.17 1.60 7.80
N PHE A 541 27.02 1.02 7.45
CA PHE A 541 26.49 1.03 6.09
C PHE A 541 26.11 2.43 5.62
N ARG A 542 25.44 3.22 6.48
CA ARG A 542 25.13 4.63 6.17
C ARG A 542 26.38 5.48 5.94
N GLU A 543 27.41 5.31 6.76
CA GLU A 543 28.69 6.01 6.57
C GLU A 543 29.39 5.62 5.26
N GLN A 544 29.25 4.37 4.81
CA GLN A 544 29.77 3.94 3.52
C GLN A 544 29.04 4.60 2.35
N GLU A 545 27.72 4.70 2.39
CA GLU A 545 26.93 5.32 1.32
C GLU A 545 27.27 6.80 1.17
N GLN A 546 27.42 7.54 2.29
CA GLN A 546 27.87 8.94 2.27
C GLN A 546 29.25 9.10 1.61
N ALA A 547 30.20 8.21 1.93
CA ALA A 547 31.52 8.23 1.31
C ALA A 547 31.48 7.91 -0.20
N LYS A 548 30.56 7.03 -0.65
CA LYS A 548 30.38 6.72 -2.08
C LYS A 548 29.83 7.91 -2.87
N GLU A 549 28.84 8.60 -2.32
CA GLU A 549 28.28 9.82 -2.95
C GLU A 549 29.36 10.87 -3.15
N GLU A 550 30.23 11.09 -2.16
CA GLU A 550 31.34 12.03 -2.30
C GLU A 550 32.35 11.58 -3.36
N ARG A 551 32.69 10.29 -3.41
CA ARG A 551 33.55 9.72 -4.45
C ARG A 551 32.95 9.90 -5.85
N GLU A 552 31.64 9.77 -6.03
CA GLU A 552 30.99 10.00 -7.33
C GLU A 552 31.10 11.45 -7.80
N LYS A 553 30.92 12.43 -6.89
CA LYS A 553 31.12 13.85 -7.19
C LYS A 553 32.55 14.14 -7.65
N GLN A 554 33.55 13.63 -6.92
CA GLN A 554 34.95 13.82 -7.31
C GLN A 554 35.30 13.10 -8.61
N GLN A 555 34.69 11.93 -8.88
CA GLN A 555 34.87 11.21 -10.13
C GLN A 555 34.28 11.96 -11.33
N GLU A 556 33.13 12.62 -11.16
CA GLU A 556 32.56 13.49 -12.18
C GLU A 556 33.44 14.72 -12.43
N ALA A 557 33.92 15.38 -11.38
CA ALA A 557 34.84 16.51 -11.49
C ALA A 557 36.12 16.16 -12.27
N PHE A 558 36.75 15.02 -11.95
CA PHE A 558 37.90 14.51 -12.67
C PHE A 558 37.58 14.20 -14.15
N ARG A 559 36.45 13.53 -14.43
CA ARG A 559 36.03 13.22 -15.80
C ARG A 559 35.86 14.48 -16.64
N ASN A 560 35.20 15.50 -16.08
CA ASN A 560 34.97 16.77 -16.76
C ASN A 560 36.28 17.52 -17.04
N ALA A 561 37.18 17.59 -16.05
CA ALA A 561 38.48 18.23 -16.22
C ALA A 561 39.35 17.52 -17.28
N ASN A 562 39.34 16.18 -17.28
CA ASN A 562 40.13 15.37 -18.22
C ASN A 562 39.56 15.42 -19.64
N ALA A 563 38.23 15.42 -19.80
CA ALA A 563 37.58 15.60 -21.10
C ALA A 563 37.98 16.94 -21.75
N GLU A 564 38.05 18.01 -20.95
CA GLU A 564 38.50 19.32 -21.42
C GLU A 564 39.98 19.32 -21.84
N LEU A 565 40.86 18.68 -21.06
CA LEU A 565 42.27 18.53 -21.43
C LEU A 565 42.42 17.78 -22.78
N GLN A 566 41.68 16.69 -22.97
CA GLN A 566 41.68 15.95 -24.23
C GLN A 566 41.13 16.77 -25.40
N ARG A 567 40.11 17.61 -25.17
CA ARG A 567 39.57 18.54 -26.18
C ARG A 567 40.64 19.55 -26.61
N LEU A 568 41.34 20.15 -25.65
CA LEU A 568 42.44 21.09 -25.90
C LEU A 568 43.65 20.43 -26.59
N GLN A 569 43.88 19.13 -26.38
CA GLN A 569 44.94 18.39 -27.07
C GLN A 569 44.54 18.00 -28.51
N ARG A 570 43.28 17.63 -28.77
CA ARG A 570 42.82 17.08 -30.06
C ARG A 570 42.43 18.12 -31.11
N SER A 571 42.03 19.33 -30.73
CA SER A 571 41.61 20.34 -31.72
C SER A 571 42.77 20.73 -32.64
N GLU A 572 42.62 20.69 -33.97
CA GLU A 572 43.66 21.17 -34.90
C GLU A 572 43.82 22.70 -34.88
N GLY A 573 42.95 23.41 -34.13
CA GLY A 573 43.08 24.84 -33.86
C GLY A 573 42.86 25.71 -35.09
N ARG A 574 41.77 25.50 -35.83
CA ARG A 574 41.47 26.41 -36.94
C ARG A 574 41.13 27.79 -36.37
N PRO A 575 41.58 28.90 -36.98
CA PRO A 575 41.44 30.24 -36.41
C PRO A 575 40.01 30.72 -36.11
N TYR A 576 38.99 30.01 -36.57
CA TYR A 576 37.57 30.37 -36.42
C TYR A 576 36.73 29.35 -35.62
N ASP A 577 37.33 28.28 -35.07
CA ASP A 577 36.60 27.21 -34.37
C ASP A 577 35.84 27.69 -33.11
N GLY A 578 36.31 28.75 -32.47
CA GLY A 578 35.66 29.37 -31.30
C GLY A 578 34.53 30.34 -31.63
N TYR A 579 34.30 30.63 -32.91
CA TYR A 579 33.30 31.60 -33.37
C TYR A 579 32.04 30.90 -33.87
N ARG A 580 30.98 31.68 -34.12
CA ARG A 580 29.72 31.17 -34.66
C ARG A 580 29.92 30.43 -35.99
N PRO A 581 29.06 29.45 -36.32
CA PRO A 581 29.08 28.80 -37.63
C PRO A 581 29.03 29.83 -38.76
N ASN A 582 29.76 29.59 -39.85
CA ASN A 582 29.85 30.45 -41.04
C ASN A 582 30.56 31.80 -40.86
N VAL A 583 31.14 32.13 -39.69
CA VAL A 583 31.95 33.36 -39.51
C VAL A 583 33.15 33.38 -40.46
N GLU A 584 33.78 32.24 -40.72
CA GLU A 584 34.86 32.16 -41.72
C GLU A 584 34.38 32.54 -43.13
N GLN A 585 33.18 32.10 -43.51
CA GLN A 585 32.56 32.46 -44.79
C GLN A 585 32.21 33.95 -44.83
N LEU A 586 31.75 34.52 -43.71
CA LEU A 586 31.48 35.94 -43.58
C LEU A 586 32.75 36.77 -43.75
N VAL A 587 33.84 36.41 -43.09
CA VAL A 587 35.15 37.09 -43.25
C VAL A 587 35.64 37.00 -44.69
N ARG A 588 35.50 35.85 -45.34
CA ARG A 588 35.82 35.71 -46.78
C ARG A 588 34.95 36.60 -47.66
N ALA A 589 33.64 36.66 -47.41
CA ALA A 589 32.71 37.51 -48.17
C ALA A 589 32.99 39.00 -47.97
N VAL A 590 33.36 39.41 -46.76
CA VAL A 590 33.77 40.78 -46.43
C VAL A 590 35.07 41.16 -47.14
N ASN A 591 36.05 40.24 -47.16
CA ASN A 591 37.32 40.46 -47.84
C ASN A 591 37.20 40.55 -49.36
N ASN A 592 36.22 39.88 -49.95
CA ASN A 592 35.98 39.85 -51.39
C ASN A 592 35.09 41.00 -51.90
N GLU A 593 34.41 41.72 -51.01
CA GLU A 593 33.57 42.87 -51.35
C GLU A 593 34.44 44.13 -51.53
N THR A 594 34.20 44.88 -52.61
CA THR A 594 35.02 46.04 -53.00
C THR A 594 34.33 47.38 -52.76
N ARG A 595 33.03 47.38 -52.42
CA ARG A 595 32.21 48.59 -52.24
C ARG A 595 32.35 49.27 -50.87
N TRP A 596 33.32 48.87 -50.05
CA TRP A 596 33.56 49.46 -48.74
C TRP A 596 34.10 50.88 -48.85
N ARG A 597 33.57 51.82 -48.05
CA ARG A 597 34.24 53.12 -47.84
C ARG A 597 35.43 52.93 -46.91
N HIS A 598 35.17 52.28 -45.78
CA HIS A 598 36.19 51.77 -44.88
C HIS A 598 35.92 50.31 -44.57
N LYS A 599 36.94 49.47 -44.71
CA LYS A 599 36.77 48.03 -44.55
C LYS A 599 36.39 47.70 -43.10
N PRO A 600 35.30 46.93 -42.87
CA PRO A 600 34.90 46.53 -41.53
C PRO A 600 35.96 45.62 -40.89
N VAL A 601 36.23 45.81 -39.60
CA VAL A 601 37.25 45.06 -38.85
C VAL A 601 36.57 44.07 -37.91
N GLY A 602 36.80 42.78 -38.12
CA GLY A 602 36.29 41.73 -37.24
C GLY A 602 36.60 40.31 -37.76
N PRO A 603 36.25 39.27 -37.00
CA PRO A 603 35.65 39.35 -35.66
C PRO A 603 36.65 39.90 -34.63
N MET A 604 36.17 40.74 -33.70
CA MET A 604 37.01 41.50 -32.77
C MET A 604 37.98 40.62 -31.96
N GLY A 605 37.59 39.42 -31.56
CA GLY A 605 38.46 38.51 -30.79
C GLY A 605 39.75 38.10 -31.52
N ARG A 606 39.76 38.13 -32.86
CA ARG A 606 40.97 37.82 -33.66
C ARG A 606 42.04 38.88 -33.51
N HIS A 607 41.65 40.10 -33.14
CA HIS A 607 42.52 41.24 -32.96
C HIS A 607 43.03 41.37 -31.53
N VAL A 608 42.59 40.49 -30.62
CA VAL A 608 42.95 40.50 -29.20
C VAL A 608 43.84 39.29 -28.88
N ARG A 609 45.01 39.55 -28.31
CA ARG A 609 45.92 38.53 -27.76
C ARG A 609 46.05 38.69 -26.25
N LEU A 610 45.73 37.63 -25.52
CA LEU A 610 45.83 37.59 -24.06
C LEU A 610 47.22 37.11 -23.62
N GLN A 611 47.89 37.88 -22.77
CA GLN A 611 49.23 37.55 -22.24
C GLN A 611 49.18 36.65 -21.01
N GLN A 612 48.10 36.73 -20.21
CA GLN A 612 47.92 35.92 -19.00
C GLN A 612 46.70 34.99 -19.16
N PRO A 613 46.91 33.72 -19.56
CA PRO A 613 45.83 32.78 -19.89
C PRO A 613 44.87 32.46 -18.74
N ILE A 614 45.33 32.57 -17.49
CA ILE A 614 44.53 32.33 -16.28
C ILE A 614 43.24 33.17 -16.24
N TRP A 615 43.30 34.40 -16.78
CA TRP A 615 42.14 35.30 -16.83
C TRP A 615 41.23 35.06 -18.03
N GLY A 616 41.63 34.19 -18.97
CA GLY A 616 40.96 33.97 -20.25
C GLY A 616 39.48 33.65 -20.12
N PRO A 617 39.06 32.64 -19.33
CA PRO A 617 37.65 32.26 -19.22
C PRO A 617 36.75 33.38 -18.66
N LEU A 618 37.27 34.21 -17.73
CA LEU A 618 36.52 35.33 -17.16
C LEU A 618 36.45 36.51 -18.12
N ILE A 619 37.53 36.79 -18.84
CA ILE A 619 37.59 37.88 -19.83
C ILE A 619 36.77 37.55 -21.08
N GLU A 620 36.79 36.30 -21.54
CA GLU A 620 35.89 35.79 -22.60
C GLU A 620 34.43 35.99 -22.21
N LYS A 621 34.07 35.65 -20.98
CA LYS A 621 32.72 35.85 -20.45
C LYS A 621 32.36 37.34 -20.36
N MET A 622 33.30 38.16 -19.89
CA MET A 622 33.13 39.62 -19.78
C MET A 622 32.82 40.26 -21.14
N PHE A 623 33.58 39.92 -22.18
CA PHE A 623 33.35 40.45 -23.53
C PHE A 623 32.13 39.82 -24.21
N GLY A 624 31.78 38.58 -23.87
CA GLY A 624 30.56 37.94 -24.36
C GLY A 624 30.47 37.92 -25.89
N GLN A 625 29.38 38.47 -26.45
CA GLN A 625 29.15 38.48 -27.90
C GLN A 625 30.01 39.52 -28.65
N ALA A 626 30.64 40.48 -27.96
CA ALA A 626 31.42 41.51 -28.64
C ALA A 626 32.64 40.94 -29.38
N LEU A 627 33.22 39.84 -28.88
CA LEU A 627 34.35 39.18 -29.58
C LEU A 627 33.95 38.63 -30.95
N ASP A 628 32.68 38.29 -31.17
CA ASP A 628 32.16 37.84 -32.46
C ASP A 628 31.88 39.00 -33.43
N GLY A 629 31.83 40.23 -32.91
CA GLY A 629 31.36 41.40 -33.63
C GLY A 629 32.36 42.02 -34.59
N PHE A 630 31.86 42.93 -35.42
CA PHE A 630 32.63 43.71 -36.40
C PHE A 630 32.50 45.20 -36.12
N VAL A 631 33.56 45.97 -36.35
CA VAL A 631 33.57 47.43 -36.21
C VAL A 631 33.58 48.09 -37.59
N VAL A 632 32.68 49.04 -37.80
CA VAL A 632 32.55 49.88 -39.00
C VAL A 632 32.69 51.35 -38.64
N THR A 633 32.96 52.22 -39.61
CA THR A 633 33.12 53.66 -39.36
C THR A 633 31.96 54.51 -39.86
N CYS A 634 31.07 53.97 -40.70
CA CYS A 634 29.93 54.69 -41.25
C CYS A 634 28.67 53.84 -41.42
N THR A 635 27.51 54.51 -41.51
CA THR A 635 26.18 53.87 -41.61
C THR A 635 25.99 53.13 -42.94
N GLU A 636 26.60 53.60 -44.03
CA GLU A 636 26.55 52.94 -45.33
C GLU A 636 27.25 51.57 -45.30
N ASP A 637 28.45 51.51 -44.73
CA ASP A 637 29.18 50.26 -44.55
C ASP A 637 28.45 49.32 -43.58
N GLN A 638 27.79 49.86 -42.54
CA GLN A 638 26.95 49.05 -41.65
C GLN A 638 25.82 48.34 -42.40
N ARG A 639 25.11 49.05 -43.31
CA ARG A 639 24.04 48.47 -44.13
C ARG A 639 24.58 47.42 -45.10
N LEU A 640 25.73 47.69 -45.72
CA LEU A 640 26.38 46.74 -46.63
C LEU A 640 26.79 45.46 -45.89
N LEU A 641 27.41 45.58 -44.71
CA LEU A 641 27.79 44.43 -43.88
C LEU A 641 26.56 43.61 -43.45
N THR A 642 25.49 44.29 -43.03
CA THR A 642 24.22 43.63 -42.67
C THR A 642 23.65 42.83 -43.85
N SER A 643 23.71 43.36 -45.07
CA SER A 643 23.26 42.64 -46.27
C SER A 643 24.10 41.38 -46.57
N ILE A 644 25.41 41.45 -46.35
CA ILE A 644 26.32 40.31 -46.54
C ILE A 644 26.08 39.25 -45.46
N MET A 645 25.86 39.67 -44.21
CA MET A 645 25.51 38.79 -43.09
C MET A 645 24.23 38.00 -43.37
N GLN A 646 23.19 38.66 -43.88
CA GLN A 646 21.94 38.00 -44.28
C GLN A 646 22.17 36.95 -45.38
N ARG A 647 23.01 37.26 -46.38
CA ARG A 647 23.35 36.34 -47.47
C ARG A 647 24.12 35.10 -47.00
N VAL A 648 25.08 35.29 -46.08
CA VAL A 648 25.91 34.21 -45.53
C VAL A 648 25.24 33.49 -44.34
N ARG A 649 24.07 33.98 -43.89
CA ARG A 649 23.33 33.49 -42.72
C ARG A 649 24.19 33.46 -41.46
N CYS A 650 24.94 34.54 -41.24
CA CYS A 650 25.79 34.72 -40.07
C CYS A 650 25.49 36.07 -39.43
N ASP A 651 24.69 36.06 -38.36
CA ASP A 651 24.32 37.26 -37.62
C ASP A 651 25.24 37.47 -36.41
N VAL A 652 25.89 38.64 -36.37
CA VAL A 652 26.92 39.03 -35.41
C VAL A 652 26.77 40.53 -35.08
N PRO A 653 27.15 40.98 -33.87
CA PRO A 653 27.05 42.39 -33.51
C PRO A 653 27.89 43.29 -34.43
N VAL A 654 27.35 44.44 -34.83
CA VAL A 654 28.07 45.46 -35.60
C VAL A 654 28.16 46.74 -34.77
N PHE A 655 29.38 47.22 -34.56
CA PHE A 655 29.68 48.42 -33.80
C PHE A 655 30.14 49.53 -34.74
N THR A 656 29.76 50.77 -34.46
CA THR A 656 30.24 51.94 -35.21
C THR A 656 31.24 52.71 -34.35
N GLY A 657 32.46 52.93 -34.84
CA GLY A 657 33.54 53.54 -34.07
C GLY A 657 34.46 54.44 -34.88
N ASP A 658 35.16 55.34 -34.19
CA ASP A 658 36.16 56.25 -34.75
C ASP A 658 37.55 55.60 -34.74
N PRO A 659 38.32 55.64 -35.86
CA PRO A 659 39.66 55.09 -35.94
C PRO A 659 40.72 55.86 -35.12
N SER A 660 40.41 57.05 -34.62
CA SER A 660 41.35 57.88 -33.85
C SER A 660 41.68 57.23 -32.50
N PRO A 661 42.96 56.93 -32.18
CA PRO A 661 43.31 56.24 -30.94
C PRO A 661 42.89 57.00 -29.68
N ILE A 662 42.17 56.34 -28.76
CA ILE A 662 41.82 56.91 -27.47
C ILE A 662 43.04 56.93 -26.55
N ASN A 663 43.36 58.11 -26.00
CA ASN A 663 44.39 58.28 -24.99
C ASN A 663 43.85 57.89 -23.60
N THR A 664 44.41 56.83 -23.00
CA THR A 664 43.98 56.27 -21.71
C THR A 664 44.81 56.77 -20.52
N SER A 665 45.90 57.52 -20.75
CA SER A 665 46.90 57.82 -19.70
C SER A 665 46.35 58.60 -18.48
N GLY A 666 45.32 59.42 -18.66
CA GLY A 666 44.66 60.15 -17.57
C GLY A 666 43.63 59.31 -16.78
N ASN A 667 43.22 58.17 -17.32
CA ASN A 667 42.08 57.37 -16.85
C ASN A 667 42.48 55.98 -16.34
N GLU A 668 43.77 55.62 -16.36
CA GLU A 668 44.28 54.36 -15.82
C GLU A 668 44.57 54.45 -14.31
N PRO A 669 44.50 53.32 -13.59
CA PRO A 669 44.88 53.21 -12.19
C PRO A 669 46.40 53.20 -11.99
N GLU A 670 46.84 53.25 -10.73
CA GLU A 670 48.24 53.34 -10.30
C GLU A 670 49.16 52.27 -10.94
N GLU A 671 50.44 52.60 -11.11
CA GLU A 671 51.47 51.69 -11.60
C GLU A 671 51.72 50.57 -10.57
N GLY A 672 51.25 49.36 -10.88
CA GLY A 672 51.33 48.20 -9.97
C GLY A 672 50.10 47.30 -10.00
N VAL A 673 48.93 47.83 -10.41
CA VAL A 673 47.70 47.05 -10.54
C VAL A 673 47.49 46.60 -12.00
N ASN A 674 47.24 45.31 -12.19
CA ASN A 674 46.93 44.78 -13.53
C ASN A 674 45.50 45.15 -13.91
N THR A 675 45.35 45.87 -15.03
CA THR A 675 44.06 46.07 -15.68
C THR A 675 43.88 45.08 -16.81
N VAL A 676 42.63 44.87 -17.20
CA VAL A 676 42.26 44.06 -18.37
C VAL A 676 43.00 44.54 -19.63
N LEU A 677 43.16 45.86 -19.83
CA LEU A 677 43.95 46.43 -20.93
C LEU A 677 45.44 46.08 -20.84
N ARG A 678 46.05 46.13 -19.65
CA ARG A 678 47.50 45.89 -19.46
C ARG A 678 47.92 44.45 -19.77
N ILE A 679 47.02 43.48 -19.60
CA ILE A 679 47.32 42.05 -19.86
C ILE A 679 46.93 41.58 -21.28
N MET A 680 46.54 42.50 -22.16
CA MET A 680 46.15 42.22 -23.54
C MET A 680 46.94 43.05 -24.55
N ASN A 681 47.22 42.44 -25.69
CA ASN A 681 47.76 43.10 -26.86
C ASN A 681 46.67 43.14 -27.95
N ILE A 682 46.24 44.34 -28.33
CA ILE A 682 45.19 44.55 -29.34
C ILE A 682 45.85 45.16 -30.58
N ASP A 683 45.77 44.46 -31.72
CA ASP A 683 46.50 44.80 -32.95
C ASP A 683 45.78 45.82 -33.85
N ASN A 684 44.59 46.29 -33.47
CA ASN A 684 43.80 47.25 -34.24
C ASN A 684 43.12 48.31 -33.35
N ASP A 685 43.30 49.59 -33.71
CA ASP A 685 42.81 50.73 -32.91
C ASP A 685 41.27 50.83 -32.86
N LEU A 686 40.54 50.45 -33.91
CA LEU A 686 39.06 50.41 -33.88
C LEU A 686 38.56 49.39 -32.86
N VAL A 687 39.20 48.22 -32.80
CA VAL A 687 38.89 47.18 -31.83
C VAL A 687 39.26 47.63 -30.42
N ARG A 688 40.46 48.21 -30.25
CA ARG A 688 40.94 48.75 -28.97
C ARG A 688 39.99 49.81 -28.42
N ASN A 689 39.65 50.80 -29.24
CA ASN A 689 38.75 51.89 -28.87
C ASN A 689 37.38 51.34 -28.46
N GLN A 690 36.82 50.42 -29.24
CA GLN A 690 35.51 49.85 -28.96
C GLN A 690 35.49 49.05 -27.64
N LEU A 691 36.53 48.28 -27.34
CA LEU A 691 36.62 47.54 -26.07
C LEU A 691 36.83 48.46 -24.86
N ILE A 692 37.56 49.57 -25.03
CA ILE A 692 37.68 50.63 -24.01
C ILE A 692 36.32 51.27 -23.75
N ILE A 693 35.60 51.68 -24.79
CA ILE A 693 34.30 52.37 -24.66
C ILE A 693 33.26 51.44 -24.03
N ALA A 694 33.12 50.21 -24.54
CA ALA A 694 32.04 49.30 -24.15
C ALA A 694 32.31 48.59 -22.81
N TYR A 695 33.56 48.26 -22.50
CA TYR A 695 33.91 47.42 -21.35
C TYR A 695 34.83 48.08 -20.34
N ALA A 696 35.29 49.32 -20.58
CA ALA A 696 36.21 50.06 -19.70
C ALA A 696 37.41 49.21 -19.26
N ILE A 697 38.06 48.56 -20.23
CA ILE A 697 39.17 47.63 -20.00
C ILE A 697 40.41 48.31 -19.38
N ASP A 698 40.54 49.62 -19.55
CA ASP A 698 41.54 50.50 -18.93
C ASP A 698 41.27 50.77 -17.44
N GLN A 699 40.03 50.56 -16.97
CA GLN A 699 39.58 50.85 -15.61
C GLN A 699 39.05 49.62 -14.86
N THR A 700 39.19 48.43 -15.46
CA THR A 700 38.80 47.15 -14.85
C THR A 700 40.05 46.42 -14.36
N CYS A 701 40.20 46.30 -13.04
CA CYS A 701 41.37 45.73 -12.38
C CYS A 701 41.21 44.21 -12.12
N LEU A 702 42.33 43.50 -11.99
CA LEU A 702 42.40 42.07 -11.76
C LEU A 702 43.13 41.80 -10.44
N PHE A 703 42.55 40.96 -9.57
CA PHE A 703 43.07 40.65 -8.24
C PHE A 703 43.07 39.15 -7.97
N ASP A 704 44.13 38.64 -7.34
CA ASP A 704 44.30 37.21 -7.08
C ASP A 704 43.33 36.65 -6.04
N ASN A 705 42.82 37.50 -5.15
CA ASN A 705 41.93 37.08 -4.08
C ASN A 705 40.83 38.13 -3.79
N SER A 706 39.69 37.66 -3.27
CA SER A 706 38.53 38.48 -2.95
C SER A 706 38.79 39.54 -1.88
N ARG A 707 39.68 39.28 -0.92
CA ARG A 707 39.97 40.22 0.17
C ARG A 707 40.73 41.44 -0.35
N GLU A 708 41.76 41.22 -1.14
CA GLU A 708 42.57 42.25 -1.80
C GLU A 708 41.74 43.11 -2.75
N ALA A 709 40.81 42.50 -3.51
CA ALA A 709 39.89 43.24 -4.36
C ALA A 709 38.96 44.16 -3.55
N ILE A 710 38.37 43.66 -2.47
CA ILE A 710 37.48 44.42 -1.59
C ILE A 710 38.27 45.54 -0.89
N ASP A 711 39.44 45.22 -0.36
CA ASP A 711 40.28 46.19 0.34
C ASP A 711 40.73 47.32 -0.60
N TYR A 712 41.14 46.98 -1.83
CA TYR A 712 41.58 47.97 -2.80
C TYR A 712 40.43 48.84 -3.33
N LEU A 713 39.24 48.27 -3.54
CA LEU A 713 38.09 49.00 -4.09
C LEU A 713 37.35 49.84 -3.05
N TYR A 714 37.23 49.36 -1.81
CA TYR A 714 36.27 49.91 -0.85
C TYR A 714 36.90 50.49 0.42
N SER A 715 38.08 50.03 0.87
CA SER A 715 38.61 50.39 2.20
C SER A 715 39.12 51.83 2.33
N ASN A 716 39.53 52.51 1.25
CA ASN A 716 40.03 53.90 1.28
C ASN A 716 39.13 54.89 0.52
N GLY A 717 37.84 54.60 0.41
CA GLY A 717 36.92 55.33 -0.46
C GLY A 717 37.08 54.91 -1.93
N LYS A 718 36.35 55.56 -2.85
CA LYS A 718 36.31 55.16 -4.26
C LYS A 718 37.71 55.22 -4.89
N ALA A 719 38.24 54.05 -5.27
CA ALA A 719 39.54 53.93 -5.93
C ALA A 719 39.61 54.81 -7.18
N ARG A 720 40.68 55.61 -7.29
CA ARG A 720 40.88 56.53 -8.40
C ARG A 720 41.01 55.75 -9.71
N ASN A 721 40.31 56.18 -10.74
CA ASN A 721 40.41 55.61 -12.09
C ASN A 721 40.06 54.11 -12.19
N VAL A 722 39.33 53.56 -11.21
CA VAL A 722 38.85 52.16 -11.22
C VAL A 722 37.32 52.13 -11.24
N LYS A 723 36.76 51.36 -12.17
CA LYS A 723 35.31 51.11 -12.27
C LYS A 723 34.90 49.76 -11.71
N ALA A 724 35.77 48.76 -11.82
CA ALA A 724 35.47 47.38 -11.49
C ALA A 724 36.74 46.61 -11.10
N GLY A 725 36.59 45.57 -10.28
CA GLY A 725 37.61 44.56 -10.01
C GLY A 725 37.11 43.15 -10.30
N ILE A 726 37.95 42.29 -10.83
CA ILE A 726 37.62 40.87 -11.09
C ILE A 726 38.59 40.00 -10.30
N THR A 727 38.05 38.95 -9.69
CA THR A 727 38.80 37.94 -8.97
C THR A 727 38.54 36.56 -9.53
N TRP A 728 39.53 35.69 -9.44
CA TRP A 728 39.44 34.29 -9.82
C TRP A 728 39.34 33.40 -8.58
N GLN A 729 38.41 32.43 -8.56
CA GLN A 729 38.34 31.42 -7.49
C GLN A 729 39.32 30.29 -7.79
N ARG A 730 40.23 29.99 -6.85
CA ARG A 730 41.26 28.93 -7.00
C ARG A 730 40.71 27.51 -6.91
N ASP A 731 39.39 27.34 -6.93
CA ASP A 731 38.75 26.03 -6.94
C ASP A 731 38.76 25.42 -8.35
N SER A 732 38.42 24.13 -8.46
CA SER A 732 38.32 23.40 -9.73
C SER A 732 37.19 23.91 -10.64
N SER A 733 36.38 24.86 -10.17
CA SER A 733 35.22 25.40 -10.89
C SER A 733 35.60 26.48 -11.92
N GLY A 734 36.74 27.17 -11.73
CA GLY A 734 37.22 28.23 -12.62
C GLY A 734 36.28 29.43 -12.74
N ARG A 735 35.45 29.67 -11.72
CA ARG A 735 34.56 30.82 -11.62
C ARG A 735 35.27 32.02 -11.01
N GLY A 736 34.66 33.19 -11.13
CA GLY A 736 35.19 34.44 -10.60
C GLY A 736 34.12 35.27 -9.91
N THR A 737 34.53 36.40 -9.34
CA THR A 737 33.61 37.40 -8.80
C THR A 737 34.03 38.77 -9.30
N ARG A 738 33.05 39.52 -9.80
CA ARG A 738 33.19 40.92 -10.19
C ARG A 738 32.72 41.82 -9.06
N TYR A 739 33.50 42.84 -8.75
CA TYR A 739 33.23 43.86 -7.76
C TYR A 739 33.09 45.21 -8.46
N ASP A 740 31.94 45.85 -8.32
CA ASP A 740 31.62 47.14 -8.92
C ASP A 740 31.05 48.10 -7.84
N TYR A 741 30.82 49.36 -8.19
CA TYR A 741 30.12 50.32 -7.32
C TYR A 741 28.64 50.42 -7.72
N SER A 742 27.74 50.39 -6.75
CA SER A 742 26.31 50.70 -6.94
C SER A 742 26.09 52.18 -7.32
N ARG A 743 24.90 52.53 -7.85
CA ARG A 743 24.49 53.93 -8.08
C ARG A 743 24.51 54.77 -6.80
N SER A 744 24.34 54.13 -5.64
CA SER A 744 24.45 54.74 -4.31
C SER A 744 25.87 54.74 -3.73
N GLY A 745 26.87 54.21 -4.46
CA GLY A 745 28.25 54.05 -3.99
C GLY A 745 28.48 52.82 -3.11
N ALA A 746 27.45 52.02 -2.83
CA ALA A 746 27.56 50.78 -2.05
C ALA A 746 28.31 49.66 -2.79
N GLU A 747 28.89 48.76 -2.02
CA GLU A 747 29.58 47.56 -2.50
C GLU A 747 28.63 46.68 -3.31
N LYS A 748 29.04 46.28 -4.51
CA LYS A 748 28.29 45.37 -5.36
C LYS A 748 29.20 44.27 -5.84
N SER A 749 28.96 43.04 -5.37
CA SER A 749 29.59 41.85 -5.91
C SER A 749 28.63 41.10 -6.83
N SER A 750 29.15 40.48 -7.88
CA SER A 750 28.37 39.68 -8.82
C SER A 750 29.19 38.46 -9.23
N PRO A 751 28.67 37.23 -9.04
CA PRO A 751 29.34 36.02 -9.50
C PRO A 751 29.57 36.07 -11.01
N MET A 752 30.75 35.65 -11.45
CA MET A 752 31.10 35.47 -12.86
C MET A 752 31.31 34.00 -13.15
N ASP A 753 30.45 33.44 -14.00
CA ASP A 753 30.66 32.10 -14.52
C ASP A 753 31.82 32.06 -15.51
N ARG A 754 32.47 30.90 -15.61
CA ARG A 754 33.47 30.65 -16.65
C ARG A 754 32.83 30.64 -18.04
N TRP A 755 33.56 31.12 -19.05
CA TRP A 755 33.21 30.85 -20.44
C TRP A 755 33.34 29.34 -20.74
N SER A 756 32.28 28.73 -21.28
CA SER A 756 32.23 27.29 -21.59
C SER A 756 32.54 26.96 -23.06
N GLY A 757 32.56 27.97 -23.94
CA GLY A 757 32.91 27.81 -25.35
C GLY A 757 34.42 27.68 -25.57
N ALA A 758 34.83 27.40 -26.81
CA ALA A 758 36.24 27.50 -27.18
C ALA A 758 36.71 28.96 -27.11
N ALA A 759 38.00 29.16 -26.82
CA ALA A 759 38.60 30.49 -26.75
C ALA A 759 38.57 31.16 -28.13
N ARG A 760 38.16 32.43 -28.18
CA ARG A 760 38.09 33.25 -29.39
C ARG A 760 39.26 34.20 -29.49
N MET A 761 39.77 34.67 -28.35
CA MET A 761 40.98 35.47 -28.27
C MET A 761 42.23 34.63 -28.58
N LYS A 762 43.26 35.26 -29.13
CA LYS A 762 44.57 34.61 -29.31
C LYS A 762 45.21 34.39 -27.93
N THR A 763 45.46 33.15 -27.55
CA THR A 763 46.19 32.80 -26.31
C THR A 763 47.26 31.76 -26.64
N ASP A 764 48.33 31.70 -25.85
CA ASP A 764 49.31 30.62 -25.99
C ASP A 764 48.66 29.28 -25.57
N ARG A 765 48.53 28.38 -26.54
CA ARG A 765 47.89 27.07 -26.37
C ARG A 765 48.69 26.19 -25.41
N ALA A 766 50.02 26.31 -25.38
CA ALA A 766 50.86 25.52 -24.48
C ALA A 766 50.57 25.86 -23.01
N ASP A 767 50.35 27.13 -22.72
CA ASP A 767 50.00 27.59 -21.37
C ASP A 767 48.59 27.16 -20.94
N GLN A 768 47.61 27.15 -21.87
CA GLN A 768 46.26 26.64 -21.60
C GLN A 768 46.25 25.14 -21.27
N ILE A 769 47.03 24.34 -22.02
CA ILE A 769 47.18 22.91 -21.76
C ILE A 769 47.83 22.67 -20.40
N ARG A 770 48.90 23.43 -20.06
CA ARG A 770 49.57 23.32 -18.75
C ARG A 770 48.62 23.62 -17.58
N MET A 771 47.86 24.71 -17.67
CA MET A 771 46.90 25.09 -16.62
C MET A 771 45.79 24.05 -16.45
N GLN A 772 45.25 23.53 -17.55
CA GLN A 772 44.22 22.51 -17.49
C GLN A 772 44.75 21.17 -16.95
N ASP A 773 46.01 20.82 -17.25
CA ASP A 773 46.68 19.65 -16.68
C ASP A 773 46.82 19.76 -15.15
N GLU A 774 47.18 20.93 -14.60
CA GLU A 774 47.22 21.15 -13.16
C GLU A 774 45.85 20.95 -12.48
N ILE A 775 44.76 21.36 -13.13
CA ILE A 775 43.39 21.15 -12.64
C ILE A 775 43.04 19.65 -12.62
N VAL A 776 43.42 18.91 -13.66
CA VAL A 776 43.23 17.46 -13.74
C VAL A 776 44.02 16.74 -12.64
N GLN A 777 45.26 17.16 -12.34
CA GLN A 777 46.05 16.56 -11.27
C GLN A 777 45.43 16.76 -9.88
N ARG A 778 44.88 17.95 -9.60
CA ARG A 778 44.18 18.20 -8.33
C ARG A 778 42.91 17.37 -8.20
N ALA A 779 42.06 17.38 -9.23
CA ALA A 779 40.83 16.58 -9.24
C ALA A 779 41.12 15.07 -9.09
N ARG A 780 42.28 14.60 -9.58
CA ARG A 780 42.74 13.23 -9.39
C ARG A 780 43.13 12.93 -7.93
N GLN A 781 43.82 13.85 -7.26
CA GLN A 781 44.19 13.70 -5.84
C GLN A 781 42.94 13.68 -4.93
N ASP A 782 41.94 14.50 -5.23
CA ASP A 782 40.68 14.53 -4.49
C ASP A 782 39.90 13.22 -4.69
N LEU A 783 39.87 12.69 -5.91
CA LEU A 783 39.28 11.39 -6.22
C LEU A 783 40.00 10.24 -5.49
N ASP A 784 41.33 10.21 -5.53
CA ASP A 784 42.12 9.17 -4.85
C ASP A 784 41.88 9.19 -3.33
N SER A 785 41.72 10.37 -2.73
CA SER A 785 41.41 10.53 -1.31
C SER A 785 40.02 10.00 -0.97
N ALA A 786 39.00 10.34 -1.77
CA ALA A 786 37.65 9.83 -1.61
C ALA A 786 37.57 8.30 -1.81
N GLU A 787 38.33 7.74 -2.75
CA GLU A 787 38.41 6.28 -2.95
C GLU A 787 39.02 5.55 -1.75
N GLN A 788 40.02 6.13 -1.08
CA GLN A 788 40.59 5.56 0.15
C GLN A 788 39.57 5.56 1.29
N GLU A 789 38.79 6.62 1.42
CA GLU A 789 37.76 6.75 2.46
C GLU A 789 36.63 5.73 2.26
N VAL A 790 36.16 5.55 1.02
CA VAL A 790 35.19 4.49 0.67
C VAL A 790 35.71 3.11 1.04
N ARG A 791 36.99 2.81 0.74
CA ARG A 791 37.60 1.51 1.10
C ARG A 791 37.65 1.31 2.61
N ALA A 792 37.97 2.35 3.39
CA ALA A 792 38.00 2.27 4.85
C ALA A 792 36.60 1.98 5.41
N LYS A 793 35.57 2.70 4.95
CA LYS A 793 34.17 2.48 5.39
C LYS A 793 33.60 1.14 4.93
N GLN A 794 33.95 0.69 3.72
CA GLN A 794 33.58 -0.64 3.23
C GLN A 794 34.15 -1.77 4.09
N ASN A 795 35.39 -1.62 4.57
CA ASN A 795 35.98 -2.57 5.51
C ASN A 795 35.25 -2.59 6.86
N ALA A 796 34.82 -1.42 7.38
CA ALA A 796 34.04 -1.33 8.60
C ALA A 796 32.69 -2.06 8.49
N VAL A 797 31.98 -1.89 7.37
CA VAL A 797 30.74 -2.63 7.06
C VAL A 797 30.99 -4.13 7.03
N LYS A 798 32.08 -4.57 6.38
CA LYS A 798 32.44 -5.98 6.29
C LYS A 798 32.69 -6.60 7.67
N VAL A 799 33.39 -5.90 8.56
CA VAL A 799 33.63 -6.35 9.94
C VAL A 799 32.33 -6.43 10.74
N ALA A 800 31.49 -5.41 10.66
CA ALA A 800 30.19 -5.41 11.35
C ALA A 800 29.27 -6.53 10.83
N GLY A 801 29.25 -6.78 9.51
CA GLY A 801 28.50 -7.87 8.90
C GLY A 801 29.01 -9.25 9.30
N GLN A 802 30.33 -9.43 9.44
CA GLN A 802 30.90 -10.67 9.98
C GLN A 802 30.47 -10.93 11.43
N ALA A 803 30.36 -9.88 12.26
CA ALA A 803 29.89 -10.02 13.63
C ALA A 803 28.41 -10.46 13.70
N VAL A 804 27.54 -9.90 12.83
CA VAL A 804 26.14 -10.33 12.70
C VAL A 804 26.04 -11.78 12.23
N ASN A 805 26.79 -12.14 11.17
CA ASN A 805 26.77 -13.50 10.64
C ASN A 805 27.29 -14.56 11.64
N SER A 806 28.30 -14.21 12.45
CA SER A 806 28.80 -15.08 13.51
C SER A 806 27.74 -15.30 14.61
N HIS A 807 27.02 -14.23 14.99
CA HIS A 807 25.92 -14.31 15.95
C HIS A 807 24.75 -15.16 15.42
N ASP A 808 24.35 -14.96 14.15
CA ASP A 808 23.29 -15.74 13.51
C ASP A 808 23.65 -17.23 13.38
N ARG A 809 24.93 -17.57 13.11
CA ARG A 809 25.40 -18.97 13.12
C ARG A 809 25.26 -19.60 14.50
N THR A 810 25.72 -18.91 15.53
CA THR A 810 25.61 -19.39 16.92
C THR A 810 24.15 -19.55 17.34
N ALA A 811 23.26 -18.65 16.90
CA ALA A 811 21.82 -18.75 17.14
C ALA A 811 21.20 -19.97 16.44
N ASN A 812 21.62 -20.29 15.21
CA ASN A 812 21.18 -21.48 14.49
C ASN A 812 21.71 -22.77 15.12
N ASP A 813 22.94 -22.77 15.62
CA ASP A 813 23.51 -23.93 16.35
C ASP A 813 22.73 -24.19 17.64
N LEU A 814 22.39 -23.13 18.40
CA LEU A 814 21.55 -23.22 19.60
C LEU A 814 20.12 -23.67 19.29
N LYS A 815 19.53 -23.19 18.19
CA LYS A 815 18.20 -23.64 17.73
C LYS A 815 18.21 -25.11 17.31
N THR A 816 19.25 -25.55 16.60
CA THR A 816 19.43 -26.95 16.20
C THR A 816 19.62 -27.84 17.43
N ALA A 817 20.35 -27.36 18.45
CA ALA A 817 20.51 -28.07 19.71
C ALA A 817 19.19 -28.19 20.50
N TYR A 818 18.34 -27.16 20.47
CA TYR A 818 16.98 -27.20 21.03
C TYR A 818 16.09 -28.21 20.30
N GLN A 819 16.05 -28.15 18.96
CA GLN A 819 15.26 -29.08 18.14
C GLN A 819 15.68 -30.53 18.34
N LYS A 820 16.99 -30.83 18.31
CA LYS A 820 17.50 -32.17 18.61
C LYS A 820 17.10 -32.68 20.00
N ALA A 821 16.96 -31.78 20.98
CA ALA A 821 16.52 -32.15 22.32
C ALA A 821 14.99 -32.39 22.38
N GLU A 822 14.19 -31.66 21.61
CA GLU A 822 12.74 -31.91 21.46
C GLU A 822 12.47 -33.22 20.69
N ASP A 823 13.13 -33.43 19.55
CA ASP A 823 12.98 -34.63 18.73
C ASP A 823 13.31 -35.90 19.52
N ALA A 824 14.35 -35.86 20.38
CA ALA A 824 14.73 -36.97 21.25
C ALA A 824 13.67 -37.28 22.33
N VAL A 825 12.89 -36.29 22.77
CA VAL A 825 11.75 -36.49 23.69
C VAL A 825 10.58 -37.09 22.93
N GLU A 826 10.33 -36.64 21.70
CA GLU A 826 9.25 -37.14 20.84
C GLU A 826 9.49 -38.58 20.38
N GLU A 827 10.72 -38.94 20.02
CA GLU A 827 11.11 -40.29 19.61
C GLU A 827 10.87 -41.32 20.74
N ILE A 828 11.33 -41.04 21.96
CA ILE A 828 11.05 -41.90 23.13
C ILE A 828 9.56 -41.93 23.48
N THR A 829 8.81 -40.86 23.18
CA THR A 829 7.35 -40.82 23.41
C THR A 829 6.60 -41.68 22.39
N ASN A 830 6.99 -41.64 21.11
CA ASN A 830 6.42 -42.44 20.03
C ASN A 830 6.76 -43.95 20.16
N GLU A 831 7.95 -44.28 20.68
CA GLU A 831 8.32 -45.67 21.02
C GLU A 831 7.46 -46.26 22.15
N ILE A 832 6.98 -45.41 23.08
CA ILE A 832 6.04 -45.82 24.13
C ILE A 832 4.64 -46.09 23.55
N GLU A 833 4.24 -45.38 22.50
CA GLU A 833 2.90 -45.48 21.89
C GLU A 833 2.76 -46.58 20.83
N SER A 834 3.83 -46.98 20.14
CA SER A 834 3.78 -47.92 19.00
C SER A 834 3.71 -49.42 19.36
N ASN A 835 3.80 -49.80 20.65
CA ASN A 835 3.78 -51.21 21.08
C ASN A 835 2.36 -51.74 21.38
N ARG A 836 1.55 -51.98 20.35
CA ARG A 836 0.31 -52.81 20.44
C ARG A 836 0.32 -53.95 19.40
N PRO A 837 -0.10 -55.19 19.75
CA PRO A 837 -0.01 -56.35 18.86
C PRO A 837 -1.11 -56.34 17.78
N GLN A 838 -0.75 -56.72 16.53
CA GLN A 838 -1.69 -57.17 15.50
C GLN A 838 -1.22 -58.53 14.96
N ASP A 839 -2.01 -59.57 15.23
CA ASP A 839 -1.82 -60.95 14.77
C ASP A 839 -2.23 -61.13 13.30
N GLY A 840 -1.48 -61.96 12.55
CA GLY A 840 -2.01 -62.61 11.33
C GLY A 840 -1.07 -62.81 10.13
N ARG A 841 0.15 -62.26 10.10
CA ARG A 841 1.01 -62.29 8.88
C ARG A 841 1.88 -63.55 8.71
N LEU A 842 2.08 -64.34 9.77
CA LEU A 842 3.01 -65.49 9.77
C LEU A 842 2.45 -66.75 9.07
N GLN A 843 1.12 -66.94 9.03
CA GLN A 843 0.50 -68.17 8.49
C GLN A 843 0.44 -68.23 6.96
N GLU A 844 0.29 -67.11 6.25
CA GLU A 844 0.15 -67.10 4.78
C GLU A 844 1.49 -67.38 4.06
N LEU A 845 2.61 -66.93 4.64
CA LEU A 845 3.95 -67.13 4.08
C LEU A 845 4.41 -68.61 4.16
N GLY A 846 3.89 -69.38 5.12
CA GLY A 846 4.21 -70.81 5.28
C GLY A 846 3.58 -71.70 4.21
N ARG A 847 2.33 -71.42 3.80
CA ARG A 847 1.57 -72.24 2.83
C ARG A 847 2.21 -72.24 1.44
N GLN A 848 2.75 -71.11 1.02
CA GLN A 848 3.31 -70.88 -0.32
C GLN A 848 4.70 -71.50 -0.55
N LEU A 849 5.37 -71.97 0.50
CA LEU A 849 6.69 -72.62 0.42
C LEU A 849 6.57 -74.13 0.12
N GLN A 850 5.46 -74.77 0.51
CA GLN A 850 5.29 -76.22 0.43
C GLN A 850 4.93 -76.70 -0.98
N GLU A 851 4.04 -75.98 -1.67
CA GLU A 851 3.57 -76.29 -3.03
C GLU A 851 4.71 -76.38 -4.06
N LYS A 852 5.73 -75.53 -3.97
CA LYS A 852 6.83 -75.49 -4.95
C LYS A 852 7.90 -76.56 -4.78
N ARG A 853 7.86 -77.37 -3.70
CA ARG A 853 8.80 -78.47 -3.51
C ARG A 853 8.36 -79.76 -4.21
N GLU A 854 7.07 -80.01 -4.30
CA GLU A 854 6.51 -81.23 -4.89
C GLU A 854 6.71 -81.29 -6.42
N ASP A 855 6.72 -80.13 -7.11
CA ASP A 855 6.93 -80.05 -8.56
C ASP A 855 8.32 -80.52 -9.03
N VAL A 856 9.36 -80.41 -8.19
CA VAL A 856 10.75 -80.74 -8.58
C VAL A 856 11.00 -82.26 -8.60
N GLU A 857 10.29 -83.02 -7.78
CA GLU A 857 10.55 -84.45 -7.57
C GLU A 857 10.01 -85.33 -8.73
N ASN A 858 8.91 -84.91 -9.36
CA ASN A 858 8.27 -85.65 -10.45
C ASN A 858 9.05 -85.62 -11.79
N LEU A 859 9.79 -84.55 -12.06
CA LEU A 859 10.53 -84.38 -13.32
C LEU A 859 11.85 -85.18 -13.36
N GLU A 860 12.41 -85.59 -12.23
CA GLU A 860 13.68 -86.34 -12.19
C GLU A 860 13.51 -87.83 -12.58
N GLN A 861 12.32 -88.42 -12.42
CA GLN A 861 12.09 -89.85 -12.72
C GLN A 861 11.93 -90.14 -14.22
N GLN A 862 11.37 -89.23 -15.03
CA GLN A 862 11.06 -89.47 -16.45
C GLN A 862 12.29 -89.46 -17.39
N TYR A 863 13.42 -88.91 -16.96
CA TYR A 863 14.64 -88.79 -17.78
C TYR A 863 15.42 -90.11 -17.94
N MET A 864 15.28 -91.03 -16.99
CA MET A 864 16.09 -92.26 -16.93
C MET A 864 15.64 -93.36 -17.91
N ASP A 865 14.36 -93.43 -18.26
CA ASP A 865 13.81 -94.52 -19.08
C ASP A 865 14.18 -94.42 -20.58
N GLY A 866 14.34 -93.21 -21.13
CA GLY A 866 14.60 -92.99 -22.57
C GLY A 866 16.03 -93.32 -23.04
N SER A 867 16.98 -93.60 -22.14
CA SER A 867 18.39 -93.83 -22.51
C SER A 867 18.66 -95.25 -23.05
N ASN A 868 17.84 -96.25 -22.65
CA ASN A 868 18.11 -97.66 -22.94
C ASN A 868 17.73 -98.11 -24.38
N GLU A 869 16.77 -97.45 -25.03
CA GLU A 869 16.21 -97.86 -26.34
C GLU A 869 17.10 -97.50 -27.56
N ARG A 870 17.98 -96.50 -27.42
CA ARG A 870 18.86 -96.01 -28.50
C ARG A 870 19.89 -97.05 -28.98
N THR A 871 20.26 -98.00 -28.14
CA THR A 871 21.41 -98.88 -28.40
C THR A 871 21.09 -99.99 -29.42
N SER A 872 19.82 -100.40 -29.52
CA SER A 872 19.39 -101.53 -30.38
C SER A 872 19.31 -101.22 -31.87
N LEU A 873 19.01 -99.97 -32.26
CA LEU A 873 18.69 -99.61 -33.65
C LEU A 873 19.92 -99.46 -34.56
N ASN A 874 21.14 -99.43 -34.02
CA ASN A 874 22.36 -99.19 -34.81
C ASN A 874 22.94 -100.44 -35.52
N GLU A 875 22.60 -101.66 -35.10
CA GLU A 875 23.22 -102.88 -35.64
C GLU A 875 22.62 -103.33 -36.99
N ILE A 876 21.32 -103.15 -37.22
CA ILE A 876 20.60 -103.64 -38.42
C ILE A 876 21.00 -102.86 -39.70
N GLY A 877 21.50 -101.62 -39.58
CA GLY A 877 21.70 -100.72 -40.72
C GLY A 877 22.89 -101.03 -41.64
N ARG A 878 23.83 -101.90 -41.23
CA ARG A 878 25.06 -102.15 -42.00
C ARG A 878 24.90 -103.15 -43.14
N GLU A 879 24.01 -104.12 -43.04
CA GLU A 879 23.94 -105.24 -44.00
C GLU A 879 23.29 -104.84 -45.34
N LEU A 880 22.23 -104.02 -45.31
CA LEU A 880 21.43 -103.61 -46.47
C LEU A 880 22.18 -102.79 -47.53
N LYS A 881 23.33 -102.19 -47.19
CA LYS A 881 24.02 -101.24 -48.09
C LYS A 881 24.77 -101.91 -49.24
N THR A 882 25.22 -103.15 -49.08
CA THR A 882 26.11 -103.82 -50.04
C THR A 882 25.42 -104.30 -51.32
N VAL A 883 24.10 -104.50 -51.29
CA VAL A 883 23.30 -105.08 -52.39
C VAL A 883 22.88 -104.05 -53.44
N VAL A 884 22.82 -102.77 -53.08
CA VAL A 884 22.35 -101.67 -53.95
C VAL A 884 23.38 -101.31 -55.04
N ASP A 885 24.67 -101.37 -54.72
CA ASP A 885 25.74 -100.82 -55.58
C ASP A 885 25.97 -101.61 -56.89
N ALA A 886 25.48 -102.85 -56.98
CA ALA A 886 25.66 -103.70 -58.17
C ALA A 886 24.67 -103.39 -59.31
N ALA A 887 23.39 -103.10 -58.99
CA ALA A 887 22.33 -102.84 -59.98
C ALA A 887 22.49 -101.46 -60.67
N GLU A 888 23.26 -100.54 -60.08
CA GLU A 888 23.37 -99.16 -60.54
C GLU A 888 24.21 -98.99 -61.83
N ARG A 889 25.06 -99.97 -62.18
CA ARG A 889 25.95 -99.84 -63.34
C ARG A 889 25.26 -100.07 -64.69
N GLU A 890 24.31 -101.00 -64.78
CA GLU A 890 23.65 -101.35 -66.05
C GLU A 890 22.62 -100.31 -66.51
N TYR A 891 21.99 -99.58 -65.59
CA TYR A 891 21.07 -98.48 -65.89
C TYR A 891 21.77 -97.28 -66.56
N ASN A 892 23.00 -96.97 -66.14
CA ASN A 892 23.68 -95.73 -66.54
C ASN A 892 24.04 -95.68 -68.04
N ASP A 893 24.32 -96.82 -68.68
CA ASP A 893 24.71 -96.85 -70.11
C ASP A 893 23.54 -96.59 -71.06
N ALA A 894 22.33 -97.01 -70.71
CA ALA A 894 21.12 -96.75 -71.51
C ALA A 894 20.61 -95.31 -71.33
N ALA A 895 20.69 -94.76 -70.12
CA ALA A 895 20.26 -93.40 -69.78
C ALA A 895 21.02 -92.31 -70.58
N ASN A 896 22.32 -92.52 -70.84
CA ASN A 896 23.17 -91.53 -71.54
C ASN A 896 22.74 -91.22 -72.99
N ARG A 897 22.03 -92.13 -73.67
CA ARG A 897 21.54 -91.88 -75.05
C ARG A 897 20.24 -91.07 -75.07
N GLN A 898 19.33 -91.32 -74.11
CA GLN A 898 18.12 -90.52 -73.91
C GLN A 898 18.49 -89.07 -73.54
N GLU A 899 19.48 -88.91 -72.67
CA GLU A 899 19.90 -87.59 -72.17
C GLU A 899 20.33 -86.63 -73.29
N ARG A 900 20.94 -87.12 -74.38
CA ARG A 900 21.38 -86.25 -75.49
C ARG A 900 20.22 -85.68 -76.30
N ALA A 901 19.17 -86.47 -76.52
CA ALA A 901 17.98 -86.00 -77.23
C ALA A 901 17.18 -85.03 -76.36
N GLU A 902 17.02 -85.34 -75.06
CA GLU A 902 16.34 -84.46 -74.09
C GLU A 902 17.04 -83.10 -73.93
N LYS A 903 18.38 -83.07 -73.93
CA LYS A 903 19.15 -81.81 -73.86
C LYS A 903 18.87 -80.86 -75.02
N HIS A 904 18.54 -81.37 -76.21
CA HIS A 904 18.24 -80.49 -77.35
C HIS A 904 16.84 -79.87 -77.24
N LEU A 905 15.85 -80.63 -76.80
CA LEU A 905 14.50 -80.14 -76.53
C LEU A 905 14.47 -79.13 -75.39
N GLU A 906 15.19 -79.40 -74.30
CA GLU A 906 15.27 -78.47 -73.18
C GLU A 906 15.89 -77.12 -73.58
N ARG A 907 16.92 -77.10 -74.43
CA ARG A 907 17.49 -75.82 -74.90
C ARG A 907 16.48 -74.94 -75.63
N VAL A 908 15.73 -75.50 -76.58
CA VAL A 908 14.74 -74.72 -77.36
C VAL A 908 13.51 -74.34 -76.51
N LYS A 909 13.17 -75.18 -75.53
CA LYS A 909 12.15 -74.89 -74.53
C LYS A 909 12.55 -73.74 -73.61
N GLU A 910 13.81 -73.68 -73.18
CA GLU A 910 14.39 -72.58 -72.42
C GLU A 910 14.35 -71.27 -73.23
N ASP A 911 14.69 -71.31 -74.51
CA ASP A 911 14.65 -70.14 -75.40
C ASP A 911 13.21 -69.61 -75.57
N ARG A 912 12.21 -70.48 -75.78
CA ARG A 912 10.79 -70.07 -75.79
C ARG A 912 10.33 -69.50 -74.44
N HIS A 913 10.70 -70.18 -73.35
CA HIS A 913 10.28 -69.78 -72.00
C HIS A 913 10.86 -68.41 -71.61
N THR A 914 12.12 -68.14 -71.94
CA THR A 914 12.75 -66.84 -71.68
C THR A 914 12.09 -65.72 -72.49
N ALA A 915 11.71 -65.96 -73.75
CA ALA A 915 10.98 -64.98 -74.55
C ALA A 915 9.56 -64.69 -73.99
N LEU A 916 8.85 -65.71 -73.49
CA LEU A 916 7.53 -65.55 -72.88
C LEU A 916 7.60 -64.77 -71.56
N LEU A 917 8.59 -65.07 -70.73
CA LEU A 917 8.89 -64.32 -69.52
C LEU A 917 9.23 -62.86 -69.84
N GLY A 918 9.97 -62.61 -70.92
CA GLY A 918 10.28 -61.26 -71.40
C GLY A 918 9.03 -60.44 -71.75
N LYS A 919 8.08 -61.05 -72.48
CA LYS A 919 6.79 -60.42 -72.82
C LYS A 919 5.95 -60.11 -71.58
N ASN A 920 5.73 -61.10 -70.70
CA ASN A 920 4.92 -60.94 -69.50
C ASN A 920 5.53 -59.92 -68.53
N LYS A 921 6.86 -59.84 -68.45
CA LYS A 921 7.56 -58.83 -67.66
C LYS A 921 7.34 -57.41 -68.21
N ALA A 922 7.34 -57.24 -69.52
CA ALA A 922 7.08 -55.96 -70.15
C ALA A 922 5.60 -55.52 -70.00
N GLU A 923 4.65 -56.45 -70.07
CA GLU A 923 3.22 -56.18 -69.85
C GLU A 923 2.93 -55.72 -68.42
N ASN A 924 3.43 -56.46 -67.44
CA ASN A 924 3.31 -56.10 -66.03
C ASN A 924 3.97 -54.76 -65.71
N ALA A 925 5.07 -54.42 -66.40
CA ALA A 925 5.74 -53.13 -66.23
C ALA A 925 4.90 -51.96 -66.76
N VAL A 926 4.11 -52.15 -67.82
CA VAL A 926 3.17 -51.14 -68.33
C VAL A 926 1.99 -50.96 -67.38
N GLU A 927 1.37 -52.04 -66.91
CA GLU A 927 0.27 -51.96 -65.94
C GLU A 927 0.70 -51.28 -64.63
N PHE A 928 1.91 -51.59 -64.15
CA PHE A 928 2.46 -50.96 -62.96
C PHE A 928 2.66 -49.45 -63.15
N ALA A 929 3.24 -49.03 -64.28
CA ALA A 929 3.44 -47.61 -64.58
C ALA A 929 2.12 -46.84 -64.69
N LYS A 930 1.06 -47.45 -65.26
CA LYS A 930 -0.29 -46.84 -65.31
C LYS A 930 -0.91 -46.67 -63.92
N LYS A 931 -0.75 -47.68 -63.04
CA LYS A 931 -1.19 -47.57 -61.64
C LYS A 931 -0.42 -46.48 -60.89
N GLU A 932 0.88 -46.30 -61.16
CA GLU A 932 1.66 -45.19 -60.57
C GLU A 932 1.08 -43.82 -60.95
N VAL A 933 0.72 -43.60 -62.21
CA VAL A 933 0.08 -42.34 -62.66
C VAL A 933 -1.20 -42.06 -61.87
N GLU A 934 -2.09 -43.06 -61.74
CA GLU A 934 -3.34 -42.93 -60.99
C GLU A 934 -3.08 -42.58 -59.51
N THR A 935 -2.06 -43.18 -58.89
CA THR A 935 -1.69 -42.83 -57.50
C THR A 935 -1.15 -41.42 -57.35
N PHE A 936 -0.36 -40.92 -58.31
CA PHE A 936 0.16 -39.55 -58.26
C PHE A 936 -0.93 -38.51 -58.55
N GLN A 937 -1.88 -38.82 -59.45
CA GLN A 937 -3.04 -37.97 -59.71
C GLN A 937 -3.92 -37.83 -58.47
N ARG A 938 -4.20 -38.93 -57.76
CA ARG A 938 -4.94 -38.88 -56.49
C ARG A 938 -4.22 -38.03 -55.44
N ARG A 939 -2.90 -38.17 -55.31
CA ARG A 939 -2.10 -37.37 -54.38
C ARG A 939 -2.13 -35.87 -54.70
N ARG A 940 -2.13 -35.49 -55.99
CA ARG A 940 -2.30 -34.10 -56.41
C ARG A 940 -3.65 -33.55 -55.95
N ASP A 941 -4.73 -34.30 -56.12
CA ASP A 941 -6.08 -33.87 -55.77
C ASP A 941 -6.25 -33.73 -54.25
N GLU A 942 -5.74 -34.70 -53.48
CA GLU A 942 -5.66 -34.63 -52.02
C GLU A 942 -4.86 -33.39 -51.55
N GLN A 943 -3.73 -33.10 -52.21
CA GLN A 943 -2.88 -31.93 -51.89
C GLN A 943 -3.54 -30.60 -52.26
N GLN A 944 -4.35 -30.56 -53.32
CA GLN A 944 -5.13 -29.39 -53.73
C GLN A 944 -6.23 -29.07 -52.71
N GLU A 945 -6.98 -30.08 -52.23
CA GLU A 945 -7.96 -29.90 -51.16
C GLU A 945 -7.28 -29.42 -49.87
N TYR A 946 -6.12 -29.98 -49.55
CA TYR A 946 -5.34 -29.57 -48.37
C TYR A 946 -4.92 -28.10 -48.44
N LYS A 947 -4.43 -27.63 -49.60
CA LYS A 947 -4.08 -26.22 -49.82
C LYS A 947 -5.29 -25.29 -49.60
N ASP A 948 -6.46 -25.66 -50.10
CA ASP A 948 -7.67 -24.83 -50.00
C ASP A 948 -8.16 -24.69 -48.53
N VAL A 949 -7.95 -25.72 -47.69
CA VAL A 949 -8.19 -25.63 -46.24
C VAL A 949 -7.24 -24.62 -45.58
N PHE A 950 -5.95 -24.67 -45.88
CA PHE A 950 -4.95 -23.74 -45.30
C PHE A 950 -5.22 -22.28 -45.68
N ILE A 951 -5.70 -22.02 -46.91
CA ILE A 951 -6.13 -20.68 -47.33
C ILE A 951 -7.30 -20.20 -46.46
N GLY A 952 -8.32 -21.04 -46.26
CA GLY A 952 -9.49 -20.69 -45.44
C GLY A 952 -9.17 -20.48 -43.95
N GLU A 953 -8.12 -21.09 -43.42
CA GLU A 953 -7.64 -20.85 -42.05
C GLU A 953 -6.79 -19.57 -41.95
N ALA A 954 -5.91 -19.31 -42.93
CA ALA A 954 -5.08 -18.11 -42.96
C ALA A 954 -5.93 -16.82 -43.09
N GLU A 955 -6.99 -16.83 -43.91
CA GLU A 955 -7.90 -15.69 -44.10
C GLU A 955 -8.64 -15.26 -42.82
N LYS A 956 -8.83 -16.19 -41.85
CA LYS A 956 -9.43 -15.87 -40.54
C LYS A 956 -8.49 -15.06 -39.65
N ILE A 957 -7.18 -15.17 -39.87
CA ILE A 957 -6.14 -14.50 -39.07
C ILE A 957 -5.86 -13.12 -39.65
N CYS A 958 -5.62 -13.04 -40.97
CA CYS A 958 -5.39 -11.77 -41.68
C CYS A 958 -5.62 -11.92 -43.19
N GLN A 959 -5.81 -10.79 -43.89
CA GLN A 959 -5.85 -10.76 -45.36
C GLN A 959 -4.47 -11.10 -45.95
N ARG A 960 -4.41 -11.60 -47.20
CA ARG A 960 -3.16 -12.06 -47.85
C ARG A 960 -2.09 -10.97 -47.84
N ILE A 961 -1.00 -11.23 -47.13
CA ILE A 961 0.19 -10.37 -47.05
C ILE A 961 1.30 -11.03 -47.88
N PRO A 962 2.12 -10.26 -48.63
CA PRO A 962 3.26 -10.81 -49.35
C PRO A 962 4.31 -11.35 -48.37
N VAL A 963 4.73 -12.59 -48.55
CA VAL A 963 5.89 -13.15 -47.82
C VAL A 963 7.17 -12.56 -48.44
N GLU A 964 7.97 -11.83 -47.66
CA GLU A 964 9.22 -11.24 -48.16
C GLU A 964 10.21 -12.33 -48.63
N GLN A 965 10.82 -12.14 -49.80
CA GLN A 965 11.74 -13.12 -50.41
C GLN A 965 12.97 -13.36 -49.52
N GLY A 966 13.06 -14.56 -48.92
CA GLY A 966 14.21 -15.00 -48.12
C GLY A 966 13.86 -15.56 -46.73
N TYR A 967 12.60 -15.49 -46.30
CA TYR A 967 12.15 -16.12 -45.06
C TYR A 967 11.57 -17.52 -45.34
N ASP A 968 12.20 -18.55 -44.81
CA ASP A 968 11.66 -19.90 -44.74
C ASP A 968 10.71 -20.03 -43.52
N LEU A 969 9.77 -20.99 -43.53
CA LEU A 969 8.82 -21.21 -42.43
C LEU A 969 9.52 -21.37 -41.09
N GLN A 970 10.61 -22.16 -41.07
CA GLN A 970 11.45 -22.35 -39.89
C GLN A 970 12.13 -21.05 -39.43
N ALA A 971 12.51 -20.18 -40.37
CA ALA A 971 13.13 -18.90 -40.04
C ALA A 971 12.13 -17.92 -39.42
N ILE A 972 10.85 -17.99 -39.81
CA ILE A 972 9.75 -17.22 -39.22
C ILE A 972 9.44 -17.76 -37.81
N ASP A 973 9.34 -19.08 -37.64
CA ASP A 973 9.13 -19.74 -36.34
C ASP A 973 10.23 -19.41 -35.33
N ASP A 974 11.50 -19.58 -35.72
CA ASP A 974 12.67 -19.22 -34.91
C ASP A 974 12.64 -17.74 -34.48
N ARG A 975 12.14 -16.87 -35.37
CA ARG A 975 12.06 -15.43 -35.10
C ARG A 975 10.91 -15.10 -34.16
N ILE A 976 9.75 -15.75 -34.30
CA ILE A 976 8.63 -15.63 -33.37
C ILE A 976 9.07 -16.12 -31.99
N GLU A 977 9.72 -17.28 -31.88
CA GLU A 977 10.19 -17.83 -30.60
C GLU A 977 11.22 -16.90 -29.93
N ARG A 978 12.15 -16.34 -30.70
CA ARG A 978 13.12 -15.34 -30.19
C ARG A 978 12.41 -14.07 -29.70
N LEU A 979 11.47 -13.54 -30.47
CA LEU A 979 10.71 -12.35 -30.08
C LEU A 979 9.82 -12.59 -28.87
N GLU A 980 9.21 -13.77 -28.75
CA GLU A 980 8.42 -14.19 -27.58
C GLU A 980 9.31 -14.37 -26.35
N THR A 981 10.50 -14.95 -26.52
CA THR A 981 11.50 -15.06 -25.44
C THR A 981 12.00 -13.69 -25.00
N ASP A 982 12.25 -12.77 -25.94
CA ASP A 982 12.65 -11.39 -25.65
C ASP A 982 11.50 -10.60 -25.01
N LEU A 983 10.25 -10.83 -25.41
CA LEU A 983 9.06 -10.28 -24.76
C LEU A 983 8.93 -10.78 -23.32
N GLN A 984 9.09 -12.08 -23.07
CA GLN A 984 9.07 -12.64 -21.72
C GLN A 984 10.22 -12.10 -20.86
N ARG A 985 11.42 -11.94 -21.43
CA ARG A 985 12.56 -11.33 -20.73
C ARG A 985 12.27 -9.87 -20.39
N ALA A 986 11.69 -9.10 -21.33
CA ALA A 986 11.32 -7.71 -21.12
C ALA A 986 10.18 -7.56 -20.09
N GLN A 987 9.18 -8.46 -20.08
CA GLN A 987 8.13 -8.51 -19.07
C GLN A 987 8.68 -8.84 -17.67
N ARG A 988 9.61 -9.78 -17.57
CA ARG A 988 10.32 -10.09 -16.31
C ARG A 988 11.13 -8.90 -15.80
N GLN A 989 11.77 -8.14 -16.70
CA GLN A 989 12.47 -6.91 -16.35
C GLN A 989 11.53 -5.77 -15.94
N ALA A 990 10.34 -5.69 -16.55
CA ALA A 990 9.29 -4.72 -16.19
C ALA A 990 8.58 -5.07 -14.87
N GLY A 991 8.62 -6.34 -14.45
CA GLY A 991 8.10 -6.82 -13.17
C GLY A 991 6.64 -7.30 -13.19
N GLY A 992 6.11 -7.65 -14.36
CA GLY A 992 4.74 -8.15 -14.52
C GLY A 992 4.25 -8.06 -15.97
N THR A 993 3.06 -8.61 -16.24
CA THR A 993 2.41 -8.39 -17.54
C THR A 993 1.91 -6.96 -17.67
N HIS A 994 1.66 -6.49 -18.89
CA HIS A 994 1.20 -5.10 -19.09
C HIS A 994 -0.15 -4.83 -18.41
N GLU A 995 -1.08 -5.77 -18.49
CA GLU A 995 -2.41 -5.64 -17.87
C GLU A 995 -2.31 -5.57 -16.34
N GLU A 996 -1.51 -6.46 -15.73
CA GLU A 996 -1.25 -6.43 -14.29
C GLU A 996 -0.58 -5.12 -13.85
N LEU A 997 0.38 -4.61 -14.62
CA LEU A 997 1.06 -3.35 -14.30
C LEU A 997 0.15 -2.13 -14.46
N VAL A 998 -0.77 -2.15 -15.42
CA VAL A 998 -1.79 -1.10 -15.57
C VAL A 998 -2.76 -1.14 -14.40
N LEU A 999 -3.27 -2.33 -14.03
CA LEU A 999 -4.15 -2.52 -12.87
C LEU A 999 -3.48 -2.07 -11.57
N ALA A 1000 -2.25 -2.52 -11.31
CA ALA A 1000 -1.48 -2.11 -10.13
C ALA A 1000 -1.24 -0.59 -10.09
N CYS A 1001 -1.02 0.04 -11.24
CA CYS A 1001 -0.90 1.50 -11.34
C CYS A 1001 -2.21 2.20 -10.99
N THR A 1002 -3.35 1.70 -11.47
CA THR A 1002 -4.66 2.27 -11.15
C THR A 1002 -5.04 2.09 -9.69
N GLU A 1003 -4.76 0.91 -9.11
CA GLU A 1003 -4.99 0.64 -7.69
C GLU A 1003 -4.13 1.53 -6.80
N ALA A 1004 -2.84 1.66 -7.10
CA ALA A 1004 -1.94 2.52 -6.35
C ALA A 1004 -2.33 4.01 -6.44
N ALA A 1005 -2.78 4.47 -7.61
CA ALA A 1005 -3.30 5.82 -7.78
C ALA A 1005 -4.59 6.06 -6.99
N ASN A 1006 -5.53 5.11 -7.02
CA ASN A 1006 -6.77 5.20 -6.26
C ASN A 1006 -6.51 5.24 -4.74
N GLN A 1007 -5.63 4.37 -4.24
CA GLN A 1007 -5.25 4.36 -2.81
C GLN A 1007 -4.61 5.68 -2.38
N TYR A 1008 -3.70 6.23 -3.20
CA TYR A 1008 -3.09 7.52 -2.93
C TYR A 1008 -4.13 8.65 -2.92
N ASN A 1009 -4.98 8.72 -3.95
CA ASN A 1009 -5.97 9.78 -4.09
C ASN A 1009 -7.00 9.76 -2.95
N GLU A 1010 -7.48 8.57 -2.58
CA GLU A 1010 -8.43 8.42 -1.46
C GLU A 1010 -7.79 8.83 -0.13
N ALA A 1011 -6.56 8.37 0.15
CA ALA A 1011 -5.84 8.74 1.37
C ALA A 1011 -5.54 10.24 1.43
N HIS A 1012 -5.14 10.85 0.31
CA HIS A 1012 -4.86 12.27 0.20
C HIS A 1012 -6.13 13.10 0.40
N ALA A 1013 -7.27 12.70 -0.20
CA ALA A 1013 -8.54 13.39 -0.03
C ALA A 1013 -9.02 13.36 1.44
N GLN A 1014 -8.95 12.20 2.10
CA GLN A 1014 -9.29 12.07 3.52
C GLN A 1014 -8.37 12.92 4.42
N HIS A 1015 -7.08 13.00 4.09
CA HIS A 1015 -6.13 13.82 4.84
C HIS A 1015 -6.44 15.32 4.71
N GLU A 1016 -6.69 15.80 3.48
CA GLU A 1016 -7.05 17.21 3.27
C GLU A 1016 -8.39 17.58 3.93
N GLU A 1017 -9.37 16.68 3.92
CA GLU A 1017 -10.63 16.88 4.65
C GLU A 1017 -10.40 17.01 6.17
N LEU A 1018 -9.60 16.11 6.76
CA LEU A 1018 -9.25 16.17 8.18
C LEU A 1018 -8.46 17.42 8.55
N LYS A 1019 -7.56 17.85 7.68
CA LYS A 1019 -6.78 19.08 7.86
C LYS A 1019 -7.67 20.32 7.82
N ASN A 1020 -8.64 20.36 6.91
CA ASN A 1020 -9.64 21.43 6.84
C ASN A 1020 -10.56 21.42 8.06
N TYR A 1021 -10.99 20.25 8.52
CA TYR A 1021 -11.75 20.09 9.75
C TYR A 1021 -10.95 20.61 10.97
N ASN A 1022 -9.67 20.27 11.08
CA ASN A 1022 -8.83 20.69 12.19
C ASN A 1022 -8.60 22.22 12.19
N LYS A 1023 -8.41 22.83 11.01
CA LYS A 1023 -8.36 24.30 10.85
C LYS A 1023 -9.66 24.97 11.29
N ALA A 1024 -10.82 24.43 10.90
CA ALA A 1024 -12.11 24.95 11.31
C ALA A 1024 -12.33 24.84 12.82
N LEU A 1025 -11.88 23.73 13.42
CA LEU A 1025 -11.94 23.51 14.86
C LEU A 1025 -11.07 24.50 15.64
N LEU A 1026 -9.86 24.82 15.15
CA LEU A 1026 -9.00 25.85 15.73
C LEU A 1026 -9.66 27.23 15.70
N LYS A 1027 -10.19 27.64 14.54
CA LYS A 1027 -10.91 28.92 14.40
C LYS A 1027 -12.10 28.99 15.37
N SER A 1028 -12.87 27.91 15.48
CA SER A 1028 -14.00 27.84 16.40
C SER A 1028 -13.55 27.94 17.87
N LEU A 1029 -12.44 27.29 18.24
CA LEU A 1029 -11.87 27.36 19.58
C LEU A 1029 -11.38 28.76 19.93
N GLN A 1030 -10.68 29.44 19.01
CA GLN A 1030 -10.22 30.82 19.18
C GLN A 1030 -11.39 31.78 19.41
N TYR A 1031 -12.41 31.71 18.56
CA TYR A 1031 -13.62 32.52 18.71
C TYR A 1031 -14.33 32.26 20.06
N ARG A 1032 -14.45 30.99 20.47
CA ARG A 1032 -15.07 30.64 21.77
C ARG A 1032 -14.26 31.13 22.98
N ARG A 1033 -12.93 31.13 22.90
CA ARG A 1033 -12.05 31.69 23.93
C ARG A 1033 -12.24 33.20 24.06
N GLN A 1034 -12.23 33.92 22.94
CA GLN A 1034 -12.52 35.37 22.91
C GLN A 1034 -13.89 35.67 23.51
N ARG A 1035 -14.94 34.94 23.10
CA ARG A 1035 -16.28 35.10 23.68
C ARG A 1035 -16.34 34.79 25.17
N TRP A 1036 -15.57 33.82 25.64
CA TRP A 1036 -15.53 33.48 27.06
C TRP A 1036 -14.88 34.59 27.89
N GLU A 1037 -13.84 35.25 27.37
CA GLU A 1037 -13.25 36.42 28.02
C GLU A 1037 -14.25 37.58 28.10
N LEU A 1038 -14.97 37.84 27.01
CA LEU A 1038 -16.05 38.83 26.97
C LEU A 1038 -17.17 38.47 27.97
N PHE A 1039 -17.66 37.23 27.97
CA PHE A 1039 -18.69 36.78 28.91
C PHE A 1039 -18.22 36.93 30.36
N ARG A 1040 -16.98 36.56 30.68
CA ARG A 1040 -16.40 36.74 32.01
C ARG A 1040 -16.39 38.21 32.40
N LYS A 1041 -15.97 39.12 31.51
CA LYS A 1041 -15.96 40.57 31.74
C LYS A 1041 -17.37 41.11 31.96
N HIS A 1042 -18.33 40.78 31.09
CA HIS A 1042 -19.72 41.26 31.22
C HIS A 1042 -20.42 40.76 32.49
N ILE A 1043 -20.25 39.48 32.83
CA ILE A 1043 -20.80 38.89 34.06
C ILE A 1043 -20.19 39.58 35.29
N ALA A 1044 -18.88 39.84 35.28
CA ALA A 1044 -18.21 40.57 36.37
C ALA A 1044 -18.75 42.00 36.51
N VAL A 1045 -18.88 42.75 35.40
CA VAL A 1045 -19.46 44.11 35.41
C VAL A 1045 -20.89 44.08 35.95
N ARG A 1046 -21.74 43.17 35.45
CA ARG A 1046 -23.15 43.04 35.90
C ARG A 1046 -23.22 42.72 37.40
N ALA A 1047 -22.39 41.80 37.89
CA ALA A 1047 -22.33 41.45 39.31
C ALA A 1047 -21.85 42.64 40.17
N ARG A 1048 -20.84 43.41 39.72
CA ARG A 1048 -20.38 44.65 40.39
C ARG A 1048 -21.49 45.68 40.49
N THR A 1049 -22.13 46.02 39.37
CA THR A 1049 -23.19 47.04 39.32
C THR A 1049 -24.39 46.64 40.17
N MET A 1050 -24.83 45.38 40.08
CA MET A 1050 -25.96 44.87 40.86
C MET A 1050 -25.66 44.86 42.36
N PHE A 1051 -24.43 44.52 42.75
CA PHE A 1051 -24.01 44.55 44.14
C PHE A 1051 -24.05 45.97 44.73
N THR A 1052 -23.50 46.95 44.01
CA THR A 1052 -23.53 48.36 44.44
C THR A 1052 -24.96 48.87 44.54
N TYR A 1053 -25.84 48.49 43.62
CA TYR A 1053 -27.26 48.83 43.65
C TYR A 1053 -27.99 48.22 44.86
N LEU A 1054 -27.80 46.92 45.13
CA LEU A 1054 -28.44 46.25 46.28
C LEU A 1054 -27.97 46.82 47.63
N LEU A 1055 -26.73 47.33 47.72
CA LEU A 1055 -26.23 48.01 48.91
C LEU A 1055 -26.83 49.40 49.10
N SER A 1056 -27.11 50.14 48.01
CA SER A 1056 -27.63 51.50 48.08
C SER A 1056 -29.06 51.58 48.62
N GLU A 1057 -29.86 50.51 48.48
CA GLU A 1057 -31.19 50.36 49.10
C GLU A 1057 -31.15 50.54 50.65
N ARG A 1058 -30.00 50.27 51.29
CA ARG A 1058 -29.78 50.48 52.73
C ARG A 1058 -28.82 51.62 53.03
N ASN A 1059 -28.59 52.52 52.07
CA ASN A 1059 -27.62 53.61 52.18
C ASN A 1059 -26.18 53.14 52.46
N PHE A 1060 -25.82 51.91 52.08
CA PHE A 1060 -24.45 51.42 52.19
C PHE A 1060 -23.70 51.68 50.88
N ARG A 1061 -22.39 51.89 50.96
CA ARG A 1061 -21.50 51.88 49.78
C ARG A 1061 -20.67 50.62 49.78
N GLY A 1062 -20.40 50.05 48.62
CA GLY A 1062 -19.48 48.93 48.51
C GLY A 1062 -19.11 48.63 47.08
N GLU A 1063 -18.06 47.83 46.93
CA GLU A 1063 -17.48 47.43 45.66
C GLU A 1063 -17.04 45.97 45.72
N ILE A 1064 -17.11 45.29 44.57
CA ILE A 1064 -16.54 43.95 44.37
C ILE A 1064 -15.24 44.11 43.58
N GLY A 1065 -14.12 43.76 44.21
CA GLY A 1065 -12.83 43.60 43.54
C GLY A 1065 -12.68 42.18 43.02
N LEU A 1066 -12.83 41.99 41.70
CA LEU A 1066 -12.62 40.71 41.02
C LEU A 1066 -11.27 40.75 40.29
N ASP A 1067 -10.32 39.95 40.77
CA ASP A 1067 -9.04 39.75 40.10
C ASP A 1067 -9.00 38.33 39.52
N HIS A 1068 -9.04 38.25 38.20
CA HIS A 1068 -9.04 37.00 37.47
C HIS A 1068 -7.67 36.32 37.40
N ASP A 1069 -6.58 37.09 37.54
CA ASP A 1069 -5.20 36.59 37.44
C ASP A 1069 -4.80 35.95 38.76
N THR A 1070 -5.06 36.62 39.89
CA THR A 1070 -4.83 36.06 41.22
C THR A 1070 -5.97 35.13 41.67
N LYS A 1071 -7.07 35.07 40.93
CA LYS A 1071 -8.28 34.29 41.22
C LYS A 1071 -8.87 34.62 42.59
N THR A 1072 -9.00 35.91 42.88
CA THR A 1072 -9.52 36.42 44.14
C THR A 1072 -10.75 37.30 43.94
N LEU A 1073 -11.68 37.25 44.90
CA LEU A 1073 -12.87 38.09 44.96
C LEU A 1073 -12.94 38.72 46.35
N GLU A 1074 -12.68 40.03 46.40
CA GLU A 1074 -12.72 40.83 47.61
C GLU A 1074 -13.96 41.72 47.66
N LEU A 1075 -14.50 41.89 48.87
CA LEU A 1075 -15.64 42.77 49.12
C LEU A 1075 -15.18 43.91 50.03
N ALA A 1076 -15.41 45.15 49.59
CA ALA A 1076 -15.22 46.35 50.39
C ALA A 1076 -16.60 46.99 50.63
N VAL A 1077 -16.99 47.23 51.88
CA VAL A 1077 -18.30 47.80 52.23
C VAL A 1077 -18.14 48.86 53.33
N GLU A 1078 -18.77 50.02 53.17
CA GLU A 1078 -18.85 51.09 54.17
C GLU A 1078 -20.33 51.36 54.55
N PRO A 1079 -20.70 51.24 55.84
CA PRO A 1079 -22.09 51.41 56.29
C PRO A 1079 -22.56 52.88 56.42
N ASP A 1080 -21.67 53.86 56.29
CA ASP A 1080 -21.94 55.28 56.56
C ASP A 1080 -21.62 56.15 55.35
N LEU A 1081 -22.64 56.82 54.79
CA LEU A 1081 -22.53 57.72 53.63
C LEU A 1081 -21.64 58.94 53.89
N THR A 1082 -21.42 59.32 55.16
CA THR A 1082 -20.78 60.59 55.53
C THR A 1082 -19.25 60.50 55.67
N LYS A 1083 -18.66 59.30 55.66
CA LYS A 1083 -17.22 59.08 55.76
C LYS A 1083 -16.60 58.83 54.38
N THR A 1084 -15.82 59.80 53.89
CA THR A 1084 -15.06 59.72 52.63
C THR A 1084 -13.66 59.12 52.83
N SER A 1085 -13.53 57.93 53.44
CA SER A 1085 -12.26 57.21 53.40
C SER A 1085 -12.17 56.41 52.10
N SER A 1086 -11.11 56.62 51.31
CA SER A 1086 -10.90 56.03 49.98
C SER A 1086 -10.70 54.52 49.95
N LYS A 1087 -10.67 53.85 51.10
CA LYS A 1087 -10.69 52.39 51.23
C LYS A 1087 -11.80 52.03 52.21
N GLY A 1088 -12.91 51.47 51.72
CA GLY A 1088 -13.96 50.92 52.58
C GLY A 1088 -13.43 49.81 53.49
N ARG A 1089 -14.23 49.41 54.48
CA ARG A 1089 -13.85 48.31 55.38
C ARG A 1089 -13.84 46.97 54.64
N ALA A 1090 -12.76 46.21 54.79
CA ALA A 1090 -12.68 44.84 54.29
C ALA A 1090 -13.67 43.93 55.05
N ALA A 1091 -14.20 42.90 54.38
CA ALA A 1091 -15.17 41.96 54.95
C ALA A 1091 -14.90 41.43 56.39
N PRO A 1092 -13.64 41.26 56.87
CA PRO A 1092 -13.35 40.83 58.24
C PRO A 1092 -13.59 41.88 59.34
N THR A 1093 -13.63 43.18 59.01
CA THR A 1093 -13.76 44.29 59.97
C THR A 1093 -15.19 44.83 60.10
N LEU A 1094 -16.14 44.18 59.44
CA LEU A 1094 -17.58 44.47 59.48
C LEU A 1094 -18.25 43.80 60.69
N SER A 1095 -19.34 44.41 61.19
CA SER A 1095 -20.21 43.77 62.18
C SER A 1095 -20.79 42.46 61.62
N GLY A 1096 -21.07 41.46 62.48
CA GLY A 1096 -21.63 40.17 62.04
C GLY A 1096 -22.92 40.31 61.21
N GLY A 1097 -23.69 41.36 61.46
CA GLY A 1097 -24.86 41.74 60.68
C GLY A 1097 -24.57 42.32 59.30
N GLU A 1098 -23.56 43.20 59.20
CA GLU A 1098 -23.11 43.83 57.95
C GLU A 1098 -22.45 42.81 57.02
N LYS A 1099 -21.69 41.86 57.58
CA LYS A 1099 -21.09 40.74 56.86
C LYS A 1099 -22.16 39.83 56.24
N SER A 1100 -23.21 39.52 57.00
CA SER A 1100 -24.31 38.67 56.51
C SER A 1100 -25.11 39.38 55.40
N PHE A 1101 -25.40 40.67 55.57
CA PHE A 1101 -26.12 41.47 54.57
C PHE A 1101 -25.34 41.62 53.26
N SER A 1102 -24.07 42.03 53.33
CA SER A 1102 -23.20 42.16 52.14
C SER A 1102 -23.03 40.83 51.39
N THR A 1103 -22.94 39.71 52.09
CA THR A 1103 -22.80 38.41 51.42
C THR A 1103 -24.11 37.95 50.74
N ILE A 1104 -25.28 38.31 51.29
CA ILE A 1104 -26.57 38.10 50.60
C ILE A 1104 -26.68 38.99 49.36
N CYS A 1105 -26.24 40.25 49.42
CA CYS A 1105 -26.19 41.10 48.22
C CYS A 1105 -25.26 40.52 47.14
N LEU A 1106 -24.14 39.90 47.53
CA LEU A 1106 -23.26 39.18 46.59
C LEU A 1106 -23.96 37.96 45.98
N LEU A 1107 -24.72 37.19 46.76
CA LEU A 1107 -25.46 36.04 46.26
C LEU A 1107 -26.49 36.46 45.20
N LEU A 1108 -27.27 37.50 45.51
CA LEU A 1108 -28.27 38.08 44.63
C LEU A 1108 -27.65 38.66 43.35
N SER A 1109 -26.49 39.32 43.45
CA SER A 1109 -25.82 39.87 42.27
C SER A 1109 -25.29 38.78 41.33
N ILE A 1110 -24.85 37.64 41.86
CA ILE A 1110 -24.46 36.48 41.06
C ILE A 1110 -25.68 35.81 40.43
N TRP A 1111 -26.79 35.66 41.15
CA TRP A 1111 -28.02 35.05 40.62
C TRP A 1111 -28.61 35.77 39.43
N GLU A 1112 -28.48 37.10 39.40
CA GLU A 1112 -28.95 37.89 38.28
C GLU A 1112 -28.13 37.65 37.01
N ALA A 1113 -26.85 37.25 37.17
CA ALA A 1113 -25.99 36.85 36.05
C ALA A 1113 -26.12 35.35 35.70
N MET A 1114 -26.95 34.59 36.41
CA MET A 1114 -27.15 33.15 36.19
C MET A 1114 -28.44 32.86 35.39
N GLY A 1115 -28.37 31.95 34.42
CA GLY A 1115 -29.49 31.62 33.52
C GLY A 1115 -30.49 30.58 34.01
N SER A 1116 -30.27 29.89 35.15
CA SER A 1116 -31.23 28.86 35.60
C SER A 1116 -32.57 29.46 36.05
N PRO A 1117 -33.73 28.90 35.66
CA PRO A 1117 -35.05 29.45 35.98
C PRO A 1117 -35.51 29.16 37.42
N ILE A 1118 -34.87 28.23 38.12
CA ILE A 1118 -35.22 27.85 39.50
C ILE A 1118 -34.07 28.27 40.42
N ARG A 1119 -34.40 28.83 41.59
CA ARG A 1119 -33.46 29.17 42.69
C ARG A 1119 -33.92 28.54 44.00
N CYS A 1120 -33.04 27.83 44.68
CA CYS A 1120 -33.37 27.12 45.92
C CYS A 1120 -32.41 27.47 47.06
N LEU A 1121 -32.93 27.77 48.25
CA LEU A 1121 -32.14 28.00 49.45
C LEU A 1121 -32.68 27.23 50.64
N ASP A 1122 -31.77 26.58 51.34
CA ASP A 1122 -32.08 25.79 52.54
C ASP A 1122 -31.44 26.40 53.79
N GLU A 1123 -32.27 26.84 54.73
CA GLU A 1123 -31.86 27.30 56.07
C GLU A 1123 -30.79 28.41 56.07
N PHE A 1124 -30.79 29.26 55.04
CA PHE A 1124 -29.80 30.35 54.90
C PHE A 1124 -29.87 31.38 56.03
N ASP A 1125 -31.04 31.55 56.64
CA ASP A 1125 -31.35 32.50 57.70
C ASP A 1125 -30.85 32.07 59.09
N VAL A 1126 -30.56 30.78 59.29
CA VAL A 1126 -30.15 30.21 60.60
C VAL A 1126 -28.85 30.83 61.12
N PHE A 1127 -27.96 31.26 60.22
CA PHE A 1127 -26.65 31.83 60.57
C PHE A 1127 -26.67 33.35 60.77
N MET A 1128 -27.82 33.98 60.56
CA MET A 1128 -28.00 35.43 60.70
C MET A 1128 -28.55 35.77 62.10
N ASP A 1129 -28.42 37.00 62.55
CA ASP A 1129 -29.04 37.52 63.78
C ASP A 1129 -30.47 38.05 63.52
N SER A 1130 -31.31 38.15 64.56
CA SER A 1130 -32.75 38.42 64.43
C SER A 1130 -33.10 39.72 63.68
N VAL A 1131 -32.28 40.76 63.80
CA VAL A 1131 -32.50 42.06 63.13
C VAL A 1131 -32.14 41.99 61.64
N ASN A 1132 -31.06 41.29 61.27
CA ASN A 1132 -30.68 41.16 59.87
C ASN A 1132 -31.48 40.08 59.13
N ARG A 1133 -32.02 39.07 59.84
CA ARG A 1133 -32.94 38.08 59.25
C ARG A 1133 -34.14 38.72 58.56
N THR A 1134 -34.88 39.59 59.25
CA THR A 1134 -36.08 40.24 58.68
C THR A 1134 -35.74 41.08 57.46
N THR A 1135 -34.64 41.84 57.52
CA THR A 1135 -34.17 42.68 56.41
C THR A 1135 -33.73 41.85 55.20
N SER A 1136 -32.98 40.78 55.41
CA SER A 1136 -32.53 39.90 54.33
C SER A 1136 -33.67 39.09 53.72
N MET A 1137 -34.68 38.70 54.50
CA MET A 1137 -35.90 38.06 53.97
C MET A 1137 -36.70 39.02 53.08
N SER A 1138 -36.85 40.28 53.50
CA SER A 1138 -37.51 41.31 52.69
C SER A 1138 -36.76 41.56 51.39
N LEU A 1139 -35.42 41.71 51.45
CA LEU A 1139 -34.57 41.89 50.27
C LEU A 1139 -34.66 40.70 49.29
N MET A 1140 -34.69 39.48 49.82
CA MET A 1140 -34.84 38.26 49.03
C MET A 1140 -36.18 38.21 48.29
N ILE A 1141 -37.28 38.59 48.96
CA ILE A 1141 -38.61 38.64 48.34
C ILE A 1141 -38.67 39.74 47.28
N GLN A 1142 -38.11 40.92 47.56
CA GLN A 1142 -38.04 42.01 46.58
C GLN A 1142 -37.20 41.62 45.37
N ALA A 1143 -36.06 40.97 45.57
CA ALA A 1143 -35.24 40.45 44.47
C ALA A 1143 -36.01 39.40 43.66
N ALA A 1144 -36.69 38.46 44.32
CA ALA A 1144 -37.51 37.46 43.66
C ALA A 1144 -38.68 38.06 42.85
N ARG A 1145 -39.29 39.15 43.33
CA ARG A 1145 -40.32 39.91 42.61
C ARG A 1145 -39.80 40.68 41.41
N ARG A 1146 -38.51 41.02 41.37
CA ARG A 1146 -37.85 41.71 40.24
C ARG A 1146 -37.27 40.73 39.22
N SER A 1147 -37.11 39.45 39.59
CA SER A 1147 -36.51 38.43 38.73
C SER A 1147 -37.53 37.78 37.79
N VAL A 1148 -37.84 38.42 36.66
CA VAL A 1148 -38.82 37.94 35.66
C VAL A 1148 -38.58 36.49 35.25
N GLY A 1149 -39.65 35.69 35.25
CA GLY A 1149 -39.68 34.30 34.78
C GLY A 1149 -39.01 33.28 35.71
N ARG A 1150 -38.59 33.68 36.93
CA ARG A 1150 -37.84 32.80 37.85
C ARG A 1150 -38.68 32.32 39.04
N GLN A 1151 -38.52 31.04 39.38
CA GLN A 1151 -39.17 30.38 40.51
C GLN A 1151 -38.21 30.26 41.70
N PHE A 1152 -38.67 30.65 42.89
CA PHE A 1152 -37.90 30.59 44.13
C PHE A 1152 -38.48 29.54 45.08
N VAL A 1153 -37.61 28.72 45.68
CA VAL A 1153 -37.95 27.75 46.73
C VAL A 1153 -37.06 28.02 47.95
N LEU A 1154 -37.65 28.63 48.97
CA LEU A 1154 -36.97 29.10 50.18
C LEU A 1154 -37.39 28.24 51.37
N ILE A 1155 -36.45 27.59 52.04
CA ILE A 1155 -36.70 26.73 53.19
C ILE A 1155 -36.18 27.41 54.46
N THR A 1156 -37.04 27.64 55.45
CA THR A 1156 -36.70 28.32 56.72
C THR A 1156 -37.35 27.62 57.92
N PRO A 1157 -36.70 27.58 59.09
CA PRO A 1157 -37.30 27.05 60.30
C PRO A 1157 -38.29 27.98 61.01
N GLN A 1158 -38.42 29.25 60.60
CA GLN A 1158 -39.23 30.24 61.31
C GLN A 1158 -40.62 30.47 60.71
N ALA A 1159 -41.55 30.94 61.55
CA ALA A 1159 -42.88 31.38 61.13
C ALA A 1159 -42.82 32.76 60.47
N MET A 1160 -43.44 32.89 59.29
CA MET A 1160 -43.41 34.10 58.44
C MET A 1160 -44.44 35.16 58.85
N ASN A 1161 -44.59 35.43 60.15
CA ASN A 1161 -45.67 36.31 60.65
C ASN A 1161 -45.42 37.81 60.43
N ASN A 1162 -44.18 38.21 60.08
CA ASN A 1162 -43.73 39.60 60.01
C ASN A 1162 -43.45 40.10 58.58
N VAL A 1163 -43.93 39.40 57.55
CA VAL A 1163 -43.64 39.71 56.14
C VAL A 1163 -44.96 39.83 55.36
N GLU A 1164 -45.12 40.89 54.56
CA GLU A 1164 -46.30 41.09 53.71
C GLU A 1164 -46.35 40.05 52.59
N MET A 1165 -47.31 39.13 52.68
CA MET A 1165 -47.53 38.09 51.67
C MET A 1165 -48.50 38.60 50.60
N GLY A 1166 -48.05 38.61 49.34
CA GLY A 1166 -48.91 38.82 48.17
C GLY A 1166 -49.33 37.49 47.54
N ASP A 1167 -50.16 37.56 46.49
CA ASP A 1167 -50.64 36.39 45.72
C ASP A 1167 -49.50 35.64 45.00
N ASP A 1168 -48.33 36.26 44.91
CA ASP A 1168 -47.09 35.74 44.33
C ASP A 1168 -46.34 34.76 45.26
N VAL A 1169 -46.73 34.68 46.54
CA VAL A 1169 -46.06 33.89 47.59
C VAL A 1169 -46.91 32.70 48.04
N ARG A 1170 -46.36 31.49 47.96
CA ARG A 1170 -46.98 30.25 48.46
C ARG A 1170 -46.23 29.72 49.68
N VAL A 1171 -46.91 29.51 50.80
CA VAL A 1171 -46.31 28.99 52.04
C VAL A 1171 -46.76 27.54 52.30
N HIS A 1172 -45.80 26.66 52.52
CA HIS A 1172 -45.97 25.24 52.82
C HIS A 1172 -45.45 24.97 54.23
N ARG A 1173 -46.36 24.74 55.19
CA ARG A 1173 -45.99 24.41 56.57
C ARG A 1173 -45.87 22.89 56.74
N MET A 1174 -44.68 22.43 57.11
CA MET A 1174 -44.39 21.05 57.49
C MET A 1174 -44.87 20.77 58.91
N SER A 1175 -45.22 19.52 59.19
CA SER A 1175 -45.64 19.10 60.53
C SER A 1175 -44.45 19.06 61.49
N ASP A 1176 -44.68 19.43 62.74
CA ASP A 1176 -43.64 19.47 63.76
C ASP A 1176 -43.25 18.04 64.21
N PRO A 1177 -41.97 17.76 64.48
CA PRO A 1177 -41.53 16.43 64.87
C PRO A 1177 -41.96 16.09 66.31
N GLU A 1178 -42.58 14.92 66.53
CA GLU A 1178 -42.90 14.42 67.87
C GLU A 1178 -41.64 13.85 68.56
N ARG A 1179 -41.39 14.23 69.83
CA ARG A 1179 -40.20 13.77 70.59
C ARG A 1179 -40.19 12.25 70.74
N GLY A 1180 -39.15 11.59 70.23
CA GLY A 1180 -38.93 10.14 70.36
C GLY A 1180 -39.40 9.30 69.16
N GLN A 1181 -40.02 9.91 68.15
CA GLN A 1181 -40.31 9.26 66.86
C GLN A 1181 -39.10 9.37 65.92
N GLY A 1182 -38.58 8.22 65.45
CA GLY A 1182 -37.67 8.17 64.30
C GLY A 1182 -38.41 8.22 62.94
N VAL A 1183 -39.74 8.27 62.96
CA VAL A 1183 -40.62 8.22 61.77
C VAL A 1183 -41.72 9.25 61.95
N LEU A 1184 -41.88 10.16 60.98
CA LEU A 1184 -43.00 11.10 60.95
C LEU A 1184 -44.24 10.42 60.35
N PRO A 1185 -45.36 10.28 61.09
CA PRO A 1185 -46.62 9.82 60.53
C PRO A 1185 -47.29 10.91 59.67
N PHE A 1186 -48.31 10.48 58.93
CA PHE A 1186 -49.01 11.28 57.93
C PHE A 1186 -49.86 12.42 58.52
N THR A 1187 -49.57 13.66 58.13
CA THR A 1187 -50.43 14.85 58.21
C THR A 1187 -50.04 15.77 57.03
N GLN A 1188 -50.90 16.30 56.15
CA GLN A 1188 -52.34 16.59 56.15
C GLN A 1188 -52.87 16.59 54.69
N ALA A 1189 -54.19 16.81 54.56
CA ALA A 1189 -55.04 16.85 53.36
C ALA A 1189 -54.50 17.58 52.10
#